data_AF-A0A7C5RZQ3-F1
#
_entry.id   AF-A0A7C5RZQ3-F1
#
_cell.length_a   1.000
_cell.length_b   1.000
_cell.length_c   1.000
_cell.angle_alpha   90.00
_cell.angle_beta   90.00
_cell.angle_gamma   90.00
#
_symmetry.space_group_name_H-M   'P 1'
#
loop_
_entity.id
_entity.type
_entity.pdbx_description
1 polymer ?
#
loop_
_entity_poly.entity_id
_entity_poly.type
_entity_poly.pdbx_seq_one_letter_code
_entity_poly.pdbx_strand_id
1 'polypeptide(L)'
;MDYSNRRKDERVKFPLLIRINNDVSGTQKNFAVNISVGGCFVHTHNPPDVGQTISFDILRNNGEVLFSGEGVVVWRKTEKDDIKEHGCGIRFTRLSPDAARHIEEIVALEVEKSGALKEYKEGRDIEVKKDATSIGIKKSRKIIGIDLGTTFSCVSTVVNNKPVVIPSRQGYRTVPSIVAINEKGKLIVGNPAREQLLINPKNTVYGAKRLIGRKYKSKIVQEIKSRFSYEILEGDNENCVVKINDAIFTLEEISSFILKELKEIAEAYFAEEVNRAVITVPAYYNESQRQAVKEAGRLAGLEVERILNEPTAAAIAFGFFKGMKKRIMVYDLGGGTFDVSVMDIHDNVFEVLSTGGDTFLGGVDFDNRIVNFIVDEFKKQYNVDLSKDMIIMQRLLFAAENTKIELSTATDKEIHIPFVSLINGKAVDIKQRISRQKIEELTSDLVDRTIIVCEEVLSAKNIDINSIDEILLVGGQSRMPLVKKKITEYFHKEPHKGVHPDEAVGIGAALLADSILRNENVLLIDVLPMSVGISLDGKKYLKVIPRNSQLPTERSITLLNPVDFQPELNLTIYQGESPFLEANEMVGELTISNLPRVPKGNARINVKFSVDPESIFKISAINLKSGENLPVRFINYTNRKDLIRVKVESPDENDKYQPELKNSEDLSTNDNKDNRKGFLGWLKSIFSKQ
;
A
#
# COMPACT_ATOMS: atom_id res chain seq x y z
N MET A 1 -20.58 18.11 -38.08
CA MET A 1 -20.50 17.08 -37.01
C MET A 1 -21.74 16.23 -37.12
N ASP A 2 -21.56 14.93 -37.29
CA ASP A 2 -22.61 13.93 -37.48
C ASP A 2 -23.43 13.77 -36.19
N TYR A 3 -24.74 14.00 -36.26
CA TYR A 3 -25.66 14.01 -35.11
C TYR A 3 -26.36 12.65 -34.89
N SER A 4 -25.82 11.56 -35.44
CA SER A 4 -26.47 10.24 -35.46
C SER A 4 -26.36 9.40 -34.17
N ASN A 5 -25.57 9.80 -33.16
CA ASN A 5 -25.51 9.10 -31.87
C ASN A 5 -26.47 9.69 -30.82
N ARG A 6 -27.78 9.54 -31.03
CA ARG A 6 -28.76 9.76 -29.94
C ARG A 6 -28.87 8.49 -29.10
N ARG A 7 -28.35 8.53 -27.85
CA ARG A 7 -28.64 7.52 -26.80
C ARG A 7 -30.15 7.32 -26.68
N LYS A 8 -30.58 6.05 -26.72
CA LYS A 8 -31.98 5.58 -26.56
C LYS A 8 -32.22 5.01 -25.15
N ASP A 9 -31.57 5.56 -24.12
CA ASP A 9 -31.85 5.18 -22.74
C ASP A 9 -32.92 6.13 -22.17
N GLU A 10 -33.91 5.56 -21.48
CA GLU A 10 -35.01 6.31 -20.87
C GLU A 10 -34.49 7.41 -19.95
N ARG A 11 -34.87 8.65 -20.26
CA ARG A 11 -34.41 9.85 -19.53
C ARG A 11 -35.30 10.06 -18.31
N VAL A 12 -34.70 10.01 -17.13
CA VAL A 12 -35.40 10.22 -15.85
C VAL A 12 -35.48 11.73 -15.54
N LYS A 13 -36.71 12.28 -15.56
CA LYS A 13 -36.97 13.72 -15.38
C LYS A 13 -37.13 14.04 -13.89
N PHE A 14 -36.18 14.79 -13.32
CA PHE A 14 -36.29 15.35 -11.97
C PHE A 14 -36.89 16.76 -12.03
N PRO A 15 -38.04 17.06 -11.39
CA PRO A 15 -38.53 18.42 -11.29
C PRO A 15 -37.82 19.15 -10.13
N LEU A 16 -36.51 19.35 -10.25
CA LEU A 16 -35.74 20.17 -9.31
C LEU A 16 -35.61 21.58 -9.86
N LEU A 17 -35.66 22.57 -8.97
CA LEU A 17 -35.50 23.96 -9.36
C LEU A 17 -34.01 24.27 -9.48
N ILE A 18 -33.61 24.99 -10.52
CA ILE A 18 -32.28 25.58 -10.62
C ILE A 18 -32.38 27.09 -10.63
N ARG A 19 -31.52 27.73 -9.85
CA ARG A 19 -31.31 29.17 -9.88
C ARG A 19 -29.94 29.44 -10.48
N ILE A 20 -29.90 30.21 -11.56
CA ILE A 20 -28.63 30.65 -12.16
C ILE A 20 -28.34 32.04 -11.59
N ASN A 21 -27.25 32.17 -10.84
CA ASN A 21 -26.99 33.34 -10.00
C ASN A 21 -26.57 34.60 -10.78
N ASN A 22 -26.27 34.45 -12.08
CA ASN A 22 -25.90 35.56 -12.99
C ASN A 22 -27.03 35.98 -13.95
N ASP A 23 -28.25 35.44 -13.80
CA ASP A 23 -29.38 35.80 -14.66
C ASP A 23 -30.14 37.01 -14.08
N VAL A 24 -30.03 38.16 -14.76
CA VAL A 24 -30.61 39.44 -14.33
C VAL A 24 -32.12 39.50 -14.62
N SER A 25 -32.69 38.48 -15.28
CA SER A 25 -34.10 38.49 -15.68
C SER A 25 -35.11 38.16 -14.58
N GLY A 26 -34.68 38.05 -13.32
CA GLY A 26 -35.50 37.96 -12.10
C GLY A 26 -36.90 37.37 -12.28
N THR A 27 -37.08 36.12 -11.86
CA THR A 27 -38.32 35.27 -11.91
C THR A 27 -38.48 34.35 -13.13
N GLN A 28 -37.66 33.30 -13.22
CA GLN A 28 -38.13 32.02 -13.77
C GLN A 28 -37.66 30.86 -12.90
N LYS A 29 -38.61 30.04 -12.43
CA LYS A 29 -38.36 28.74 -11.80
C LYS A 29 -37.92 27.78 -12.91
N ASN A 30 -36.63 27.79 -13.23
CA ASN A 30 -36.07 26.88 -14.22
C ASN A 30 -36.02 25.48 -13.64
N PHE A 31 -36.41 24.46 -14.42
CA PHE A 31 -36.31 23.07 -13.97
C PHE A 31 -35.00 22.47 -14.46
N ALA A 32 -34.15 22.02 -13.53
CA ALA A 32 -33.03 21.16 -13.83
C ALA A 32 -33.53 19.71 -13.90
N VAL A 33 -33.54 19.16 -15.10
CA VAL A 33 -33.89 17.77 -15.37
C VAL A 33 -32.63 17.01 -15.78
N ASN A 34 -32.60 15.68 -15.60
CA ASN A 34 -31.44 14.84 -15.93
C ASN A 34 -30.14 15.27 -15.21
N ILE A 35 -30.19 15.52 -13.90
CA ILE A 35 -29.00 15.85 -13.09
C ILE A 35 -28.13 14.60 -12.93
N SER A 36 -26.83 14.77 -13.14
CA SER A 36 -25.79 13.77 -12.90
C SER A 36 -24.55 14.45 -12.31
N VAL A 37 -23.56 13.67 -11.84
CA VAL A 37 -22.29 14.21 -11.34
C VAL A 37 -21.54 15.03 -12.40
N GLY A 38 -21.75 14.76 -13.69
CA GLY A 38 -21.10 15.47 -14.79
C GLY A 38 -21.84 16.72 -15.28
N GLY A 39 -23.10 16.93 -14.91
CA GLY A 39 -23.90 18.03 -15.43
C GLY A 39 -25.41 17.81 -15.34
N CYS A 40 -26.17 18.79 -15.84
CA CYS A 40 -27.63 18.73 -15.90
C CYS A 40 -28.16 19.38 -17.19
N PHE A 41 -29.43 19.11 -17.52
CA PHE A 41 -30.17 19.86 -18.53
C PHE A 41 -31.11 20.85 -17.85
N VAL A 42 -31.16 22.08 -18.34
CA VAL A 42 -32.00 23.13 -17.79
C VAL A 42 -32.99 23.59 -18.84
N HIS A 43 -34.27 23.48 -18.51
CA HIS A 43 -35.33 24.10 -19.29
C HIS A 43 -35.35 25.61 -19.03
N THR A 44 -35.12 26.38 -20.08
CA THR A 44 -35.20 27.85 -20.09
C THR A 44 -35.53 28.34 -21.50
N HIS A 45 -36.32 29.41 -21.60
CA HIS A 45 -36.66 30.04 -22.88
C HIS A 45 -35.51 30.92 -23.42
N ASN A 46 -34.60 31.34 -22.54
CA ASN A 46 -33.45 32.17 -22.90
C ASN A 46 -32.14 31.54 -22.41
N PRO A 47 -31.65 30.45 -23.03
CA PRO A 47 -30.45 29.77 -22.57
C PRO A 47 -29.19 30.63 -22.78
N PRO A 48 -28.27 30.66 -21.79
CA PRO A 48 -26.98 31.35 -21.94
C PRO A 48 -26.16 30.81 -23.12
N ASP A 49 -25.19 31.59 -23.60
CA ASP A 49 -24.38 31.23 -24.76
C ASP A 49 -23.48 30.02 -24.49
N VAL A 50 -23.22 29.20 -25.52
CA VAL A 50 -22.30 28.05 -25.41
C VAL A 50 -20.90 28.55 -25.06
N GLY A 51 -20.28 27.94 -24.06
CA GLY A 51 -18.98 28.34 -23.51
C GLY A 51 -19.07 29.33 -22.34
N GLN A 52 -20.25 29.87 -22.04
CA GLN A 52 -20.43 30.77 -20.88
C GLN A 52 -20.35 29.99 -19.57
N THR A 53 -19.55 30.49 -18.63
CA THR A 53 -19.50 29.99 -17.25
C THR A 53 -20.64 30.59 -16.43
N ILE A 54 -21.31 29.74 -15.66
CA ILE A 54 -22.44 30.12 -14.81
C ILE A 54 -22.26 29.54 -13.40
N SER A 55 -22.66 30.30 -12.40
CA SER A 55 -22.86 29.81 -11.03
C SER A 55 -24.33 29.49 -10.82
N PHE A 56 -24.64 28.40 -10.14
CA PHE A 56 -26.01 27.95 -9.93
C PHE A 56 -26.24 27.31 -8.56
N ASP A 57 -27.51 27.32 -8.14
CA ASP A 57 -28.02 26.57 -6.98
C ASP A 57 -29.10 25.59 -7.44
N ILE A 58 -29.00 24.32 -7.04
CA ILE A 58 -30.06 23.32 -7.19
C ILE A 58 -30.90 23.32 -5.92
N LEU A 59 -32.20 23.47 -6.10
CA LEU A 59 -33.17 23.72 -5.04
C LEU A 59 -34.27 22.65 -5.07
N ARG A 60 -34.76 22.29 -3.88
CA ARG A 60 -36.04 21.60 -3.73
C ARG A 60 -37.20 22.54 -4.04
N ASN A 61 -38.39 21.96 -4.29
CA ASN A 61 -39.62 22.74 -4.55
C ASN A 61 -40.02 23.69 -3.41
N ASN A 62 -39.57 23.43 -2.18
CA ASN A 62 -39.76 24.29 -1.01
C ASN A 62 -38.74 25.46 -0.92
N GLY A 63 -37.79 25.56 -1.85
CA GLY A 63 -36.78 26.62 -1.89
C GLY A 63 -35.48 26.31 -1.12
N GLU A 64 -35.34 25.13 -0.52
CA GLU A 64 -34.12 24.68 0.14
C GLU A 64 -33.01 24.38 -0.88
N VAL A 65 -31.80 24.91 -0.69
CA VAL A 65 -30.64 24.63 -1.55
C VAL A 65 -30.09 23.24 -1.20
N LEU A 66 -30.08 22.34 -2.17
CA LEU A 66 -29.48 21.03 -2.05
C LEU A 66 -27.97 21.10 -2.25
N PHE A 67 -27.54 21.77 -3.33
CA PHE A 67 -26.14 22.01 -3.59
C PHE A 67 -25.97 23.18 -4.56
N SER A 68 -24.81 23.83 -4.47
CA SER A 68 -24.39 24.90 -5.37
C SER A 68 -23.19 24.46 -6.20
N GLY A 69 -22.98 25.13 -7.33
CA GLY A 69 -21.85 24.84 -8.21
C GLY A 69 -21.59 25.91 -9.26
N GLU A 70 -20.57 25.64 -10.05
CA GLU A 70 -20.24 26.33 -11.28
C GLU A 70 -20.24 25.32 -12.43
N GLY A 71 -20.64 25.77 -13.61
CA GLY A 71 -20.64 24.97 -14.82
C GLY A 71 -20.49 25.81 -16.06
N VAL A 72 -20.26 25.13 -17.18
CA VAL A 72 -20.16 25.75 -18.50
C VAL A 72 -21.28 25.22 -19.38
N VAL A 73 -21.94 26.12 -20.11
CA VAL A 73 -22.95 25.73 -21.10
C VAL A 73 -22.29 25.03 -22.27
N VAL A 74 -22.62 23.76 -22.50
CA VAL A 74 -22.01 22.92 -23.56
C VAL A 74 -22.83 22.87 -24.84
N TRP A 75 -24.13 23.14 -24.76
CA TRP A 75 -25.02 23.33 -25.91
C TRP A 75 -26.29 24.08 -25.48
N ARG A 76 -26.94 24.78 -26.41
CA ARG A 76 -28.24 25.44 -26.20
C ARG A 76 -29.22 25.13 -27.33
N LYS A 77 -30.52 25.24 -27.05
CA LYS A 77 -31.62 25.18 -28.02
C LYS A 77 -32.63 26.27 -27.72
N THR A 78 -33.02 27.03 -28.74
CA THR A 78 -33.96 28.16 -28.62
C THR A 78 -35.31 27.82 -29.23
N GLU A 79 -36.34 28.61 -28.97
CA GLU A 79 -37.69 28.39 -29.52
C GLU A 79 -37.75 28.35 -31.06
N LYS A 80 -36.77 28.93 -31.75
CA LYS A 80 -36.67 28.88 -33.22
C LYS A 80 -36.34 27.49 -33.78
N ASP A 81 -35.98 26.52 -32.92
CA ASP A 81 -35.53 25.18 -33.32
C ASP A 81 -36.66 24.12 -33.41
N ASP A 82 -37.94 24.52 -33.29
CA ASP A 82 -39.18 23.75 -33.55
C ASP A 82 -39.22 22.32 -32.95
N ILE A 83 -38.70 22.15 -31.73
CA ILE A 83 -38.68 20.88 -30.96
C ILE A 83 -39.17 21.12 -29.53
N LYS A 84 -40.00 20.20 -29.01
CA LYS A 84 -40.69 20.18 -27.69
C LYS A 84 -39.86 20.46 -26.41
N GLU A 85 -38.54 20.66 -26.48
CA GLU A 85 -37.68 20.89 -25.29
C GLU A 85 -36.61 21.96 -25.58
N HIS A 86 -36.93 23.24 -25.34
CA HIS A 86 -36.00 24.38 -25.34
C HIS A 86 -35.25 24.49 -23.99
N GLY A 87 -33.97 24.89 -24.04
CA GLY A 87 -33.08 24.92 -22.87
C GLY A 87 -31.58 24.79 -23.19
N CYS A 88 -30.76 24.50 -22.18
CA CYS A 88 -29.33 24.27 -22.35
C CYS A 88 -28.78 23.12 -21.50
N GLY A 89 -27.71 22.48 -22.00
CA GLY A 89 -26.92 21.52 -21.24
C GLY A 89 -25.79 22.22 -20.49
N ILE A 90 -25.67 21.96 -19.20
CA ILE A 90 -24.62 22.51 -18.34
C ILE A 90 -23.71 21.37 -17.90
N ARG A 91 -22.41 21.51 -18.17
CA ARG A 91 -21.38 20.61 -17.62
C ARG A 91 -20.82 21.25 -16.36
N PHE A 92 -20.83 20.52 -15.26
CA PHE A 92 -20.30 21.02 -13.99
C PHE A 92 -18.78 21.11 -14.04
N THR A 93 -18.23 22.24 -13.57
CA THR A 93 -16.79 22.48 -13.43
C THR A 93 -16.37 22.49 -11.97
N ARG A 94 -17.27 22.90 -11.07
CA ARG A 94 -17.08 22.86 -9.62
C ARG A 94 -18.41 22.61 -8.93
N LEU A 95 -18.42 21.77 -7.91
CA LEU A 95 -19.58 21.53 -7.07
C LEU A 95 -19.20 21.75 -5.61
N SER A 96 -20.19 22.12 -4.79
CA SER A 96 -20.04 22.12 -3.33
C SER A 96 -19.71 20.70 -2.81
N PRO A 97 -18.95 20.56 -1.70
CA PRO A 97 -18.45 19.26 -1.23
C PRO A 97 -19.52 18.18 -1.01
N ASP A 98 -20.74 18.59 -0.63
CA ASP A 98 -21.86 17.67 -0.36
C ASP A 98 -22.67 17.30 -1.61
N ALA A 99 -22.34 17.85 -2.78
CA ALA A 99 -23.12 17.65 -4.00
C ALA A 99 -23.17 16.18 -4.45
N ALA A 100 -22.09 15.42 -4.29
CA ALA A 100 -22.06 14.00 -4.66
C ALA A 100 -23.09 13.18 -3.86
N ARG A 101 -23.12 13.36 -2.54
CA ARG A 101 -24.10 12.74 -1.65
C ARG A 101 -25.53 13.12 -2.03
N HIS A 102 -25.80 14.41 -2.26
CA HIS A 102 -27.14 14.85 -2.65
C HIS A 102 -27.56 14.33 -4.03
N ILE A 103 -26.66 14.24 -5.00
CA ILE A 103 -26.93 13.66 -6.33
C ILE A 103 -27.25 12.16 -6.19
N GLU A 104 -26.49 11.42 -5.38
CA GLU A 104 -26.76 10.01 -5.08
C GLU A 104 -28.11 9.81 -4.38
N GLU A 105 -28.45 10.66 -3.40
CA GLU A 105 -29.77 10.65 -2.72
C GLU A 105 -30.92 10.93 -3.69
N ILE A 106 -30.77 11.91 -4.59
CA ILE A 106 -31.76 12.24 -5.62
C ILE A 106 -31.99 11.04 -6.54
N VAL A 107 -30.91 10.39 -6.97
CA VAL A 107 -30.98 9.20 -7.84
C VAL A 107 -31.62 8.02 -7.12
N ALA A 108 -31.25 7.77 -5.86
CA ALA A 108 -31.78 6.67 -5.05
C ALA A 108 -33.29 6.79 -4.79
N LEU A 109 -33.78 7.99 -4.47
CA LEU A 109 -35.21 8.25 -4.20
C LEU A 109 -36.11 8.00 -5.42
N GLU A 110 -35.58 8.12 -6.63
CA GLU A 110 -36.33 7.91 -7.87
C GLU A 110 -36.37 6.43 -8.30
N VAL A 111 -35.30 5.69 -7.99
CA VAL A 111 -35.31 4.21 -8.06
C VAL A 111 -36.39 3.65 -7.15
N GLU A 112 -36.64 4.28 -6.00
CA GLU A 112 -37.67 3.87 -5.05
C GLU A 112 -39.10 4.25 -5.53
N LYS A 113 -39.29 5.45 -6.10
CA LYS A 113 -40.60 5.92 -6.62
C LYS A 113 -41.09 5.25 -7.90
N SER A 114 -40.18 4.81 -8.77
CA SER A 114 -40.51 4.16 -10.04
C SER A 114 -41.03 2.71 -9.88
N GLY A 115 -41.05 2.15 -8.66
CA GLY A 115 -41.59 0.82 -8.39
C GLY A 115 -40.70 -0.34 -8.85
N ALA A 116 -39.45 -0.07 -9.24
CA ALA A 116 -38.49 -1.04 -9.77
C ALA A 116 -37.87 -1.97 -8.70
N LEU A 117 -38.52 -2.16 -7.54
CA LEU A 117 -38.03 -2.99 -6.44
C LEU A 117 -38.52 -4.46 -6.51
N LYS A 118 -39.30 -4.83 -7.53
CA LYS A 118 -39.76 -6.21 -7.73
C LYS A 118 -38.88 -7.04 -8.67
N GLU A 119 -38.14 -6.43 -9.60
CA GLU A 119 -37.24 -7.16 -10.50
C GLU A 119 -35.80 -7.25 -9.97
N TYR A 120 -35.45 -6.54 -8.90
CA TYR A 120 -34.15 -6.64 -8.24
C TYR A 120 -34.02 -7.86 -7.30
N LYS A 121 -35.13 -8.54 -6.97
CA LYS A 121 -35.14 -9.69 -6.03
C LYS A 121 -35.32 -11.07 -6.67
N GLU A 122 -35.59 -11.15 -7.97
CA GLU A 122 -35.66 -12.43 -8.69
C GLU A 122 -34.66 -12.42 -9.84
N GLY A 123 -33.44 -12.88 -9.54
CA GLY A 123 -32.26 -12.76 -10.40
C GLY A 123 -32.44 -13.29 -11.82
N ARG A 124 -32.74 -12.37 -12.74
CA ARG A 124 -32.52 -12.53 -14.17
C ARG A 124 -31.75 -11.31 -14.67
N ASP A 125 -30.63 -11.58 -15.30
CA ASP A 125 -29.66 -10.60 -15.80
C ASP A 125 -30.33 -9.54 -16.68
N ILE A 126 -30.27 -8.28 -16.23
CA ILE A 126 -30.44 -7.11 -17.10
C ILE A 126 -29.07 -6.45 -17.20
N GLU A 127 -28.51 -6.52 -18.41
CA GLU A 127 -27.20 -5.99 -18.78
C GLU A 127 -27.24 -4.44 -18.74
N VAL A 128 -26.96 -3.84 -17.58
CA VAL A 128 -26.81 -2.38 -17.47
C VAL A 128 -25.38 -1.98 -17.82
N LYS A 129 -25.20 -1.42 -19.02
CA LYS A 129 -23.94 -0.78 -19.44
C LYS A 129 -23.65 0.44 -18.57
N LYS A 130 -22.77 0.26 -17.57
CA LYS A 130 -22.15 1.35 -16.80
C LYS A 130 -21.09 2.06 -17.66
N ASP A 131 -21.45 3.19 -18.26
CA ASP A 131 -20.49 4.16 -18.79
C ASP A 131 -20.88 5.57 -18.33
N ALA A 132 -20.27 6.03 -17.22
CA ALA A 132 -19.80 7.41 -17.02
C ALA A 132 -19.36 7.67 -15.57
N THR A 133 -18.07 7.47 -15.27
CA THR A 133 -17.25 8.29 -14.34
C THR A 133 -15.81 7.79 -14.31
N SER A 134 -15.01 8.20 -15.28
CA SER A 134 -13.56 8.39 -15.13
C SER A 134 -13.10 9.20 -16.34
N ILE A 135 -12.15 10.11 -16.15
CA ILE A 135 -11.21 10.45 -17.23
C ILE A 135 -10.75 9.10 -17.76
N GLY A 136 -11.05 8.82 -19.03
CA GLY A 136 -11.23 7.47 -19.60
C GLY A 136 -10.07 6.50 -19.39
N ILE A 137 -9.92 6.00 -18.18
CA ILE A 137 -9.30 4.74 -17.85
C ILE A 137 -10.47 3.80 -17.66
N LYS A 138 -10.70 2.91 -18.65
CA LYS A 138 -11.64 1.80 -18.50
C LYS A 138 -11.23 1.06 -17.22
N LYS A 139 -12.12 0.94 -16.22
CA LYS A 139 -11.83 0.07 -15.07
C LYS A 139 -11.51 -1.31 -15.62
N SER A 140 -10.30 -1.80 -15.34
CA SER A 140 -9.88 -3.12 -15.76
C SER A 140 -10.83 -4.14 -15.11
N ARG A 141 -11.24 -5.14 -15.87
CA ARG A 141 -12.03 -6.26 -15.33
C ARG A 141 -11.17 -7.17 -14.44
N LYS A 142 -9.87 -6.90 -14.33
CA LYS A 142 -8.92 -7.65 -13.51
C LYS A 142 -8.61 -6.88 -12.24
N ILE A 143 -8.52 -7.63 -11.14
CA ILE A 143 -7.92 -7.19 -9.89
C ILE A 143 -6.75 -8.14 -9.67
N ILE A 144 -5.54 -7.62 -9.55
CA ILE A 144 -4.35 -8.42 -9.24
C ILE A 144 -4.09 -8.46 -7.74
N GLY A 145 -3.50 -9.55 -7.26
CA GLY A 145 -2.98 -9.65 -5.90
C GLY A 145 -1.51 -9.27 -5.89
N ILE A 146 -1.11 -8.32 -5.04
CA ILE A 146 0.27 -7.88 -4.91
C ILE A 146 0.75 -8.14 -3.49
N ASP A 147 1.82 -8.93 -3.37
CA ASP A 147 2.65 -8.94 -2.17
C ASP A 147 3.74 -7.88 -2.31
N LEU A 148 3.58 -6.76 -1.62
CA LEU A 148 4.58 -5.70 -1.58
C LEU A 148 5.53 -6.00 -0.41
N GLY A 149 6.52 -6.87 -0.56
CA GLY A 149 7.40 -7.28 0.55
C GLY A 149 8.59 -6.35 0.79
N THR A 150 9.24 -6.49 1.95
CA THR A 150 10.41 -5.66 2.35
C THR A 150 11.64 -5.91 1.47
N THR A 151 11.87 -7.18 1.10
CA THR A 151 13.05 -7.60 0.32
C THR A 151 12.66 -7.99 -1.10
N PHE A 152 11.57 -8.72 -1.24
CA PHE A 152 11.02 -9.17 -2.51
C PHE A 152 9.54 -8.90 -2.54
N SER A 153 9.03 -8.55 -3.71
CA SER A 153 7.61 -8.41 -3.99
C SER A 153 7.19 -9.42 -5.06
N CYS A 154 5.92 -9.78 -5.10
CA CYS A 154 5.37 -10.61 -6.18
C CYS A 154 3.97 -10.14 -6.59
N VAL A 155 3.58 -10.51 -7.81
CA VAL A 155 2.25 -10.23 -8.35
C VAL A 155 1.61 -11.55 -8.79
N SER A 156 0.34 -11.71 -8.44
CA SER A 156 -0.41 -12.94 -8.61
C SER A 156 -1.80 -12.67 -9.17
N THR A 157 -2.39 -13.69 -9.78
CA THR A 157 -3.74 -13.66 -10.34
C THR A 157 -4.40 -15.03 -10.26
N VAL A 158 -5.67 -15.13 -10.63
CA VAL A 158 -6.40 -16.39 -10.75
C VAL A 158 -6.69 -16.65 -12.23
N VAL A 159 -6.22 -17.79 -12.73
CA VAL A 159 -6.47 -18.26 -14.10
C VAL A 159 -7.14 -19.62 -14.01
N ASN A 160 -8.32 -19.78 -14.63
CA ASN A 160 -9.08 -21.04 -14.63
C ASN A 160 -9.29 -21.61 -13.21
N ASN A 161 -9.69 -20.75 -12.27
CA ASN A 161 -9.87 -21.08 -10.84
C ASN A 161 -8.61 -21.56 -10.11
N LYS A 162 -7.42 -21.35 -10.70
CA LYS A 162 -6.14 -21.66 -10.05
C LYS A 162 -5.37 -20.37 -9.81
N PRO A 163 -4.96 -20.09 -8.56
CA PRO A 163 -4.09 -18.96 -8.30
C PRO A 163 -2.70 -19.26 -8.86
N VAL A 164 -2.10 -18.25 -9.49
CA VAL A 164 -0.76 -18.32 -10.08
C VAL A 164 -0.01 -17.02 -9.81
N VAL A 165 1.28 -17.14 -9.49
CA VAL A 165 2.21 -16.00 -9.51
C VAL A 165 2.64 -15.74 -10.94
N ILE A 166 2.59 -14.47 -11.36
CA ILE A 166 2.98 -14.03 -12.69
C ILE A 166 4.50 -13.86 -12.72
N PRO A 167 5.23 -14.62 -13.56
CA PRO A 167 6.67 -14.46 -13.68
C PRO A 167 7.01 -13.15 -14.41
N SER A 168 8.15 -12.54 -14.05
CA SER A 168 8.74 -11.44 -14.79
C SER A 168 9.17 -11.88 -16.19
N ARG A 169 9.54 -10.92 -17.05
CA ARG A 169 10.07 -11.22 -18.40
C ARG A 169 11.31 -12.11 -18.40
N GLN A 170 12.09 -12.10 -17.31
CA GLN A 170 13.27 -12.94 -17.12
C GLN A 170 12.96 -14.27 -16.43
N GLY A 171 11.67 -14.55 -16.14
CA GLY A 171 11.21 -15.79 -15.52
C GLY A 171 11.22 -15.79 -13.99
N TYR A 172 11.58 -14.68 -13.33
CA TYR A 172 11.56 -14.59 -11.87
C TYR A 172 10.14 -14.47 -11.34
N ARG A 173 9.80 -15.26 -10.32
CA ARG A 173 8.47 -15.19 -9.67
C ARG A 173 8.38 -14.10 -8.60
N THR A 174 9.52 -13.54 -8.21
CA THR A 174 9.62 -12.42 -7.28
C THR A 174 10.54 -11.34 -7.85
N VAL A 175 10.32 -10.09 -7.45
CA VAL A 175 11.08 -8.91 -7.86
C VAL A 175 11.71 -8.29 -6.61
N PRO A 176 13.02 -8.01 -6.58
CA PRO A 176 13.61 -7.30 -5.45
C PRO A 176 12.94 -5.95 -5.21
N SER A 177 12.60 -5.64 -3.96
CA SER A 177 12.00 -4.36 -3.55
C SER A 177 13.08 -3.27 -3.42
N ILE A 178 13.77 -3.01 -4.53
CA ILE A 178 14.94 -2.12 -4.61
C ILE A 178 14.76 -1.14 -5.76
N VAL A 179 15.08 0.13 -5.51
CA VAL A 179 15.00 1.23 -6.47
C VAL A 179 16.33 1.97 -6.51
N ALA A 180 16.82 2.30 -7.70
CA ALA A 180 18.02 3.10 -7.87
C ALA A 180 17.89 4.03 -9.08
N ILE A 181 18.77 5.03 -9.16
CA ILE A 181 19.01 5.82 -10.38
C ILE A 181 20.39 5.45 -10.90
N ASN A 182 20.47 4.96 -12.14
CA ASN A 182 21.73 4.57 -12.74
C ASN A 182 22.55 5.80 -13.20
N GLU A 183 23.78 5.56 -13.67
CA GLU A 183 24.70 6.62 -14.13
C GLU A 183 24.14 7.48 -15.28
N LYS A 184 23.16 6.96 -16.03
CA LYS A 184 22.49 7.69 -17.13
C LYS A 184 21.29 8.52 -16.64
N GLY A 185 21.07 8.61 -15.33
CA GLY A 185 19.91 9.31 -14.75
C GLY A 185 18.60 8.54 -14.86
N LYS A 186 18.61 7.27 -15.29
CA LYS A 186 17.39 6.47 -15.44
C LYS A 186 17.05 5.73 -14.14
N LEU A 187 15.79 5.85 -13.72
CA LEU A 187 15.25 5.06 -12.62
C LEU A 187 15.15 3.58 -13.02
N ILE A 188 15.66 2.71 -12.16
CA ILE A 188 15.64 1.26 -12.31
C ILE A 188 15.10 0.61 -11.03
N VAL A 189 14.40 -0.51 -11.19
CA VAL A 189 13.70 -1.24 -10.12
C VAL A 189 14.06 -2.73 -10.22
N GLY A 190 14.06 -3.45 -9.10
CA GLY A 190 14.21 -4.90 -9.11
C GLY A 190 15.65 -5.36 -9.27
N ASN A 191 15.87 -6.40 -10.08
CA ASN A 191 17.19 -7.01 -10.27
C ASN A 191 18.27 -6.01 -10.77
N PRO A 192 18.00 -5.14 -11.76
CA PRO A 192 18.97 -4.11 -12.16
C PRO A 192 19.38 -3.20 -11.00
N ALA A 193 18.44 -2.80 -10.14
CA ALA A 193 18.74 -1.99 -8.95
C ALA A 193 19.53 -2.79 -7.90
N ARG A 194 19.23 -4.09 -7.75
CA ARG A 194 19.98 -5.01 -6.87
C ARG A 194 21.44 -5.17 -7.29
N GLU A 195 21.72 -5.24 -8.59
CA GLU A 195 23.09 -5.28 -9.11
C GLU A 195 23.84 -3.96 -8.81
N GLN A 196 23.15 -2.82 -8.98
CA GLN A 196 23.70 -1.51 -8.68
C GLN A 196 24.04 -1.32 -7.19
N LEU A 197 23.30 -1.96 -6.27
CA LEU A 197 23.55 -1.87 -4.82
C LEU A 197 25.01 -2.23 -4.44
N LEU A 198 25.65 -3.13 -5.19
CA LEU A 198 27.02 -3.58 -4.93
C LEU A 198 28.09 -2.53 -5.24
N ILE A 199 27.76 -1.55 -6.10
CA ILE A 199 28.71 -0.53 -6.58
C ILE A 199 28.31 0.89 -6.18
N ASN A 200 27.01 1.14 -6.01
CA ASN A 200 26.46 2.45 -5.67
C ASN A 200 25.43 2.37 -4.52
N PRO A 201 25.85 1.93 -3.32
CA PRO A 201 24.93 1.66 -2.22
C PRO A 201 24.30 2.90 -1.58
N LYS A 202 24.91 4.08 -1.76
CA LYS A 202 24.36 5.34 -1.24
C LYS A 202 23.16 5.85 -2.03
N ASN A 203 23.04 5.46 -3.30
CA ASN A 203 21.99 5.88 -4.22
C ASN A 203 21.10 4.71 -4.66
N THR A 204 21.03 3.67 -3.82
CA THR A 204 20.19 2.49 -4.05
C THR A 204 19.35 2.25 -2.81
N VAL A 205 18.04 2.43 -2.94
CA VAL A 205 17.06 2.34 -1.85
C VAL A 205 16.51 0.93 -1.79
N TYR A 206 16.63 0.30 -0.62
CA TYR A 206 16.11 -1.03 -0.30
C TYR A 206 15.43 -1.00 1.07
N GLY A 207 14.49 -1.90 1.35
CA GLY A 207 13.82 -1.95 2.64
C GLY A 207 12.93 -0.74 2.95
N ALA A 208 12.50 -0.01 1.92
CA ALA A 208 11.61 1.16 2.01
C ALA A 208 10.34 0.88 2.83
N LYS A 209 9.82 -0.36 2.77
CA LYS A 209 8.69 -0.85 3.55
C LYS A 209 8.89 -0.75 5.07
N ARG A 210 10.13 -0.69 5.57
CA ARG A 210 10.40 -0.48 7.00
C ARG A 210 10.21 0.97 7.43
N LEU A 211 10.22 1.91 6.49
CA LEU A 211 10.20 3.36 6.71
C LEU A 211 8.86 4.01 6.30
N ILE A 212 8.14 3.41 5.34
CA ILE A 212 6.88 3.96 4.82
C ILE A 212 5.87 4.24 5.94
N GLY A 213 5.24 5.41 5.88
CA GLY A 213 4.26 5.88 6.88
C GLY A 213 4.82 6.19 8.27
N ARG A 214 6.15 6.15 8.48
CA ARG A 214 6.79 6.46 9.76
C ARG A 214 7.31 7.90 9.82
N LYS A 215 7.33 8.44 11.03
CA LYS A 215 7.99 9.71 11.33
C LYS A 215 9.50 9.53 11.43
N TYR A 216 10.24 10.49 10.87
CA TYR A 216 11.70 10.52 10.92
C TYR A 216 12.20 10.39 12.35
N LYS A 217 11.61 11.14 13.28
CA LYS A 217 11.98 11.13 14.71
C LYS A 217 11.46 9.92 15.50
N SER A 218 10.69 9.02 14.90
CA SER A 218 10.19 7.84 15.63
C SER A 218 11.36 6.96 16.09
N LYS A 219 11.22 6.36 17.28
CA LYS A 219 12.24 5.48 17.87
C LYS A 219 12.72 4.41 16.89
N ILE A 220 11.77 3.75 16.21
CA ILE A 220 12.06 2.70 15.24
C ILE A 220 12.94 3.23 14.10
N VAL A 221 12.62 4.38 13.52
CA VAL A 221 13.43 4.98 12.45
C VAL A 221 14.82 5.35 12.94
N GLN A 222 14.94 5.92 14.13
CA GLN A 222 16.25 6.26 14.71
C GLN A 222 17.11 5.02 14.98
N GLU A 223 16.50 3.90 15.35
CA GLU A 223 17.19 2.62 15.58
C GLU A 223 17.61 1.90 14.28
N ILE A 224 16.84 2.04 13.20
CA ILE A 224 17.16 1.37 11.92
C ILE A 224 17.90 2.23 10.91
N LYS A 225 17.88 3.56 11.02
CA LYS A 225 18.45 4.43 9.97
C LYS A 225 19.92 4.17 9.67
N SER A 226 20.70 3.80 10.69
CA SER A 226 22.13 3.46 10.56
C SER A 226 22.37 2.13 9.85
N ARG A 227 21.34 1.30 9.70
CA ARG A 227 21.40 0.02 8.97
C ARG A 227 21.31 0.21 7.46
N PHE A 228 20.94 1.39 6.99
CA PHE A 228 20.82 1.71 5.57
C PHE A 228 22.06 2.46 5.09
N SER A 229 22.50 2.15 3.86
CA SER A 229 23.63 2.82 3.21
C SER A 229 23.24 4.15 2.54
N TYR A 230 21.96 4.31 2.20
CA TYR A 230 21.41 5.53 1.62
C TYR A 230 20.98 6.51 2.71
N GLU A 231 20.87 7.78 2.34
CA GLU A 231 20.52 8.85 3.28
C GLU A 231 19.01 8.93 3.51
N ILE A 232 18.61 8.91 4.78
CA ILE A 232 17.24 9.12 5.24
C ILE A 232 17.20 10.51 5.88
N LEU A 233 16.29 11.35 5.39
CA LEU A 233 16.15 12.74 5.81
C LEU A 233 14.78 12.98 6.47
N GLU A 234 14.71 14.05 7.25
CA GLU A 234 13.44 14.60 7.73
C GLU A 234 12.80 15.41 6.59
N GLY A 235 11.65 14.94 6.11
CA GLY A 235 10.83 15.68 5.16
C GLY A 235 9.71 16.46 5.84
N ASP A 236 8.77 16.91 5.02
CA ASP A 236 7.60 17.65 5.49
C ASP A 236 6.80 16.85 6.54
N ASN A 237 6.23 17.58 7.50
CA ASN A 237 5.45 17.00 8.60
C ASN A 237 6.20 15.92 9.38
N GLU A 238 7.54 16.00 9.44
CA GLU A 238 8.42 15.05 10.11
C GLU A 238 8.35 13.63 9.51
N ASN A 239 7.92 13.49 8.25
CA ASN A 239 7.95 12.22 7.54
C ASN A 239 9.38 11.81 7.19
N CYS A 240 9.61 10.51 7.03
CA CYS A 240 10.85 10.05 6.41
C CYS A 240 10.82 10.39 4.92
N VAL A 241 11.94 10.84 4.37
CA VAL A 241 12.20 10.87 2.93
C VAL A 241 13.58 10.29 2.67
N VAL A 242 13.83 9.86 1.44
CA VAL A 242 15.12 9.28 1.04
C VAL A 242 15.74 10.10 -0.07
N LYS A 243 17.07 10.20 -0.05
CA LYS A 243 17.82 10.90 -1.08
C LYS A 243 18.46 9.89 -2.04
N ILE A 244 18.28 10.11 -3.34
CA ILE A 244 18.95 9.37 -4.41
C ILE A 244 19.65 10.40 -5.31
N ASN A 245 20.98 10.39 -5.33
CA ASN A 245 21.79 11.47 -5.90
C ASN A 245 21.36 12.82 -5.29
N ASP A 246 20.91 13.78 -6.08
CA ASP A 246 20.42 15.08 -5.60
C ASP A 246 18.89 15.16 -5.48
N ALA A 247 18.17 14.09 -5.85
CA ALA A 247 16.72 14.03 -5.78
C ALA A 247 16.24 13.46 -4.44
N ILE A 248 15.16 14.02 -3.91
CA ILE A 248 14.50 13.57 -2.68
C ILE A 248 13.19 12.90 -3.07
N PHE A 249 12.95 11.72 -2.52
CA PHE A 249 11.73 10.93 -2.74
C PHE A 249 11.05 10.61 -1.41
N THR A 250 9.73 10.66 -1.41
CA THR A 250 8.90 10.07 -0.35
C THR A 250 8.94 8.54 -0.42
N LEU A 251 8.62 7.87 0.68
CA LEU A 251 8.61 6.40 0.71
C LEU A 251 7.43 5.83 -0.08
N GLU A 252 6.36 6.60 -0.21
CA GLU A 252 5.21 6.37 -1.07
C GLU A 252 5.64 6.36 -2.54
N GLU A 253 6.44 7.34 -2.98
CA GLU A 253 7.00 7.37 -4.35
C GLU A 253 7.93 6.18 -4.61
N ILE A 254 8.85 5.88 -3.68
CA ILE A 254 9.73 4.71 -3.81
C ILE A 254 8.92 3.41 -3.95
N SER A 255 7.91 3.22 -3.11
CA SER A 255 7.06 2.04 -3.15
C SER A 255 6.19 2.00 -4.41
N SER A 256 5.78 3.16 -4.93
CA SER A 256 5.03 3.27 -6.18
C SER A 256 5.83 2.79 -7.39
N PHE A 257 7.15 3.01 -7.42
CA PHE A 257 8.00 2.48 -8.50
C PHE A 257 8.05 0.95 -8.48
N ILE A 258 8.06 0.34 -7.29
CA ILE A 258 7.99 -1.12 -7.14
C ILE A 258 6.62 -1.63 -7.60
N LEU A 259 5.54 -1.00 -7.14
CA LEU A 259 4.18 -1.35 -7.54
C LEU A 259 3.95 -1.20 -9.05
N LYS A 260 4.57 -0.17 -9.66
CA LYS A 260 4.51 0.06 -11.10
C LYS A 260 5.22 -1.04 -11.89
N GLU A 261 6.40 -1.49 -11.45
CA GLU A 261 7.09 -2.64 -12.06
C GLU A 261 6.20 -3.91 -12.02
N LEU A 262 5.55 -4.18 -10.88
CA LEU A 262 4.64 -5.32 -10.73
C LEU A 262 3.38 -5.19 -11.59
N LYS A 263 2.85 -3.98 -11.72
CA LYS A 263 1.75 -3.65 -12.63
C LYS A 263 2.16 -3.93 -14.08
N GLU A 264 3.32 -3.45 -14.52
CA GLU A 264 3.83 -3.66 -15.89
C GLU A 264 4.09 -5.15 -16.19
N ILE A 265 4.51 -5.93 -15.20
CA ILE A 265 4.60 -7.41 -15.31
C ILE A 265 3.21 -8.02 -15.56
N ALA A 266 2.20 -7.60 -14.81
CA ALA A 266 0.83 -8.09 -15.00
C ALA A 266 0.24 -7.66 -16.35
N GLU A 267 0.44 -6.40 -16.76
CA GLU A 267 -0.02 -5.88 -18.05
C GLU A 267 0.62 -6.63 -19.23
N ALA A 268 1.92 -6.92 -19.13
CA ALA A 268 2.62 -7.73 -20.13
C ALA A 268 2.08 -9.17 -20.19
N TYR A 269 1.70 -9.75 -19.05
CA TYR A 269 1.14 -11.11 -18.98
C TYR A 269 -0.25 -11.20 -19.60
N PHE A 270 -1.11 -10.19 -19.37
CA PHE A 270 -2.46 -10.19 -19.92
C PHE A 270 -2.58 -9.56 -21.31
N ALA A 271 -1.55 -8.82 -21.75
CA ALA A 271 -1.60 -7.95 -22.93
C ALA A 271 -2.75 -6.92 -22.86
N GLU A 272 -3.07 -6.44 -21.65
CA GLU A 272 -4.11 -5.44 -21.39
C GLU A 272 -3.73 -4.54 -20.19
N GLU A 273 -4.40 -3.40 -20.05
CA GLU A 273 -4.19 -2.48 -18.92
C GLU A 273 -4.75 -3.08 -17.60
N VAL A 274 -3.97 -2.96 -16.53
CA VAL A 274 -4.34 -3.42 -15.18
C VAL A 274 -4.27 -2.25 -14.21
N ASN A 275 -5.40 -1.85 -13.66
CA ASN A 275 -5.49 -0.65 -12.82
C ASN A 275 -6.17 -0.90 -11.46
N ARG A 276 -6.34 -2.14 -11.03
CA ARG A 276 -6.97 -2.49 -9.75
C ARG A 276 -6.14 -3.56 -9.04
N ALA A 277 -5.96 -3.41 -7.73
CA ALA A 277 -5.15 -4.36 -6.95
C ALA A 277 -5.67 -4.55 -5.52
N VAL A 278 -5.47 -5.75 -4.99
CA VAL A 278 -5.38 -6.01 -3.55
C VAL A 278 -3.90 -6.00 -3.19
N ILE A 279 -3.50 -5.15 -2.24
CA ILE A 279 -2.09 -5.01 -1.84
C ILE A 279 -1.92 -5.47 -0.39
N THR A 280 -0.89 -6.27 -0.13
CA THR A 280 -0.63 -6.77 1.22
C THR A 280 0.20 -5.81 2.08
N VAL A 281 -0.01 -5.88 3.40
CA VAL A 281 0.77 -5.18 4.41
C VAL A 281 1.00 -6.08 5.64
N PRO A 282 2.03 -5.82 6.46
CA PRO A 282 2.23 -6.55 7.70
C PRO A 282 1.03 -6.34 8.63
N ALA A 283 0.68 -7.36 9.42
CA ALA A 283 -0.43 -7.28 10.37
C ALA A 283 -0.26 -6.12 11.35
N TYR A 284 0.99 -5.81 11.73
CA TYR A 284 1.37 -4.74 12.64
C TYR A 284 1.29 -3.32 12.09
N TYR A 285 0.91 -3.12 10.83
CA TYR A 285 0.81 -1.77 10.27
C TYR A 285 -0.31 -0.94 10.90
N ASN A 286 0.05 0.28 11.33
CA ASN A 286 -0.89 1.29 11.79
C ASN A 286 -1.64 1.96 10.61
N GLU A 287 -2.60 2.84 10.93
CA GLU A 287 -3.40 3.56 9.91
C GLU A 287 -2.52 4.35 8.95
N SER A 288 -1.51 5.09 9.45
CA SER A 288 -0.62 5.93 8.63
C SER A 288 0.14 5.11 7.59
N GLN A 289 0.65 3.94 7.98
CA GLN A 289 1.37 3.04 7.08
C GLN A 289 0.45 2.41 6.04
N ARG A 290 -0.78 2.02 6.43
CA ARG A 290 -1.80 1.51 5.49
C ARG A 290 -2.19 2.57 4.45
N GLN A 291 -2.39 3.80 4.88
CA GLN A 291 -2.71 4.92 3.98
C GLN A 291 -1.54 5.23 3.05
N ALA A 292 -0.30 5.20 3.54
CA ALA A 292 0.89 5.40 2.71
C ALA A 292 1.02 4.32 1.61
N VAL A 293 0.67 3.06 1.91
CA VAL A 293 0.63 1.98 0.89
C VAL A 293 -0.51 2.18 -0.11
N LYS A 294 -1.70 2.62 0.35
CA LYS A 294 -2.80 3.01 -0.56
C LYS A 294 -2.37 4.14 -1.51
N GLU A 295 -1.66 5.14 -0.98
CA GLU A 295 -1.13 6.25 -1.77
C GLU A 295 -0.04 5.80 -2.75
N ALA A 296 0.87 4.91 -2.35
CA ALA A 296 1.84 4.30 -3.26
C ALA A 296 1.15 3.56 -4.42
N GLY A 297 0.05 2.84 -4.14
CA GLY A 297 -0.80 2.21 -5.16
C GLY A 297 -1.39 3.24 -6.12
N ARG A 298 -1.95 4.33 -5.59
CA ARG A 298 -2.49 5.43 -6.40
C ARG A 298 -1.43 6.06 -7.31
N LEU A 299 -0.23 6.32 -6.78
CA LEU A 299 0.91 6.85 -7.55
C LEU A 299 1.38 5.89 -8.65
N ALA A 300 1.27 4.58 -8.43
CA ALA A 300 1.53 3.54 -9.44
C ALA A 300 0.41 3.40 -10.50
N GLY A 301 -0.70 4.13 -10.35
CA GLY A 301 -1.87 4.02 -11.22
C GLY A 301 -2.73 2.78 -10.94
N LEU A 302 -2.76 2.34 -9.67
CA LEU A 302 -3.62 1.26 -9.18
C LEU A 302 -4.70 1.84 -8.26
N GLU A 303 -5.95 1.48 -8.53
CA GLU A 303 -7.06 1.55 -7.57
C GLU A 303 -6.90 0.40 -6.57
N VAL A 304 -6.62 0.75 -5.32
CA VAL A 304 -6.43 -0.22 -4.24
C VAL A 304 -7.79 -0.63 -3.70
N GLU A 305 -8.27 -1.79 -4.17
CA GLU A 305 -9.58 -2.37 -3.80
C GLU A 305 -9.62 -2.77 -2.33
N ARG A 306 -8.50 -3.30 -1.83
CA ARG A 306 -8.37 -3.71 -0.43
C ARG A 306 -6.91 -3.74 -0.01
N ILE A 307 -6.66 -3.33 1.22
CA ILE A 307 -5.42 -3.64 1.93
C ILE A 307 -5.64 -4.94 2.72
N LEU A 308 -4.73 -5.89 2.55
CA LEU A 308 -4.84 -7.22 3.16
C LEU A 308 -3.64 -7.49 4.08
N ASN A 309 -3.90 -8.00 5.29
CA ASN A 309 -2.81 -8.42 6.16
C ASN A 309 -2.11 -9.66 5.59
N GLU A 310 -0.78 -9.64 5.54
CA GLU A 310 0.07 -10.74 5.04
C GLU A 310 -0.26 -12.12 5.64
N PRO A 311 -0.36 -12.28 6.98
CA PRO A 311 -0.72 -13.58 7.53
C PRO A 311 -2.13 -14.02 7.14
N THR A 312 -3.07 -13.09 7.02
CA THR A 312 -4.43 -13.37 6.53
C THR A 312 -4.41 -13.80 5.07
N ALA A 313 -3.56 -13.19 4.24
CA ALA A 313 -3.35 -13.61 2.85
C ALA A 313 -2.80 -15.05 2.79
N ALA A 314 -1.78 -15.37 3.57
CA ALA A 314 -1.24 -16.73 3.62
C ALA A 314 -2.28 -17.77 4.08
N ALA A 315 -3.15 -17.39 5.02
CA ALA A 315 -4.26 -18.24 5.45
C ALA A 315 -5.33 -18.43 4.37
N ILE A 316 -5.66 -17.39 3.60
CA ILE A 316 -6.52 -17.50 2.42
C ILE A 316 -5.90 -18.48 1.42
N ALA A 317 -4.61 -18.33 1.09
CA ALA A 317 -3.92 -19.27 0.20
C ALA A 317 -4.00 -20.73 0.68
N PHE A 318 -4.01 -20.93 2.01
CA PHE A 318 -4.17 -22.24 2.61
C PHE A 318 -5.61 -22.77 2.59
N GLY A 319 -6.61 -21.94 2.92
CA GLY A 319 -7.97 -22.39 3.24
C GLY A 319 -9.09 -22.07 2.25
N PHE A 320 -8.85 -21.20 1.26
CA PHE A 320 -9.87 -20.67 0.36
C PHE A 320 -10.72 -21.78 -0.32
N PHE A 321 -12.03 -21.78 -0.05
CA PHE A 321 -13.02 -22.75 -0.55
C PHE A 321 -12.70 -24.24 -0.33
N LYS A 322 -11.95 -24.58 0.72
CA LYS A 322 -11.65 -25.98 1.06
C LYS A 322 -12.62 -26.60 2.07
N GLY A 323 -13.62 -25.85 2.54
CA GLY A 323 -14.64 -26.35 3.50
C GLY A 323 -14.03 -26.83 4.81
N MET A 324 -12.99 -26.14 5.28
CA MET A 324 -12.17 -26.60 6.40
C MET A 324 -12.50 -25.83 7.68
N LYS A 325 -12.39 -26.56 8.80
CA LYS A 325 -12.46 -26.02 10.15
C LYS A 325 -11.16 -26.32 10.87
N LYS A 326 -10.25 -25.35 10.90
CA LYS A 326 -8.91 -25.52 11.48
C LYS A 326 -8.46 -24.25 12.20
N ARG A 327 -7.81 -24.42 13.34
CA ARG A 327 -6.99 -23.38 13.96
C ARG A 327 -5.58 -23.46 13.40
N ILE A 328 -5.10 -22.37 12.82
CA ILE A 328 -3.76 -22.33 12.24
C ILE A 328 -2.90 -21.28 12.92
N MET A 329 -1.59 -21.50 12.88
CA MET A 329 -0.59 -20.47 13.14
C MET A 329 0.12 -20.14 11.83
N VAL A 330 0.14 -18.87 11.47
CA VAL A 330 1.00 -18.36 10.40
C VAL A 330 2.26 -17.83 11.05
N TYR A 331 3.40 -18.43 10.71
CA TYR A 331 4.74 -18.05 11.14
C TYR A 331 5.43 -17.40 9.93
N ASP A 332 5.55 -16.08 9.93
CA ASP A 332 6.14 -15.31 8.83
C ASP A 332 7.49 -14.73 9.23
N LEU A 333 8.57 -15.37 8.76
CA LEU A 333 9.93 -14.89 8.97
C LEU A 333 10.49 -14.38 7.64
N GLY A 334 10.33 -13.08 7.44
CA GLY A 334 10.72 -12.36 6.24
C GLY A 334 12.18 -11.89 6.27
N GLY A 335 12.51 -10.96 5.39
CA GLY A 335 13.85 -10.39 5.27
C GLY A 335 14.22 -9.37 6.35
N GLY A 336 13.25 -8.79 7.04
CA GLY A 336 13.50 -7.75 8.06
C GLY A 336 12.52 -7.68 9.22
N THR A 337 11.45 -8.49 9.21
CA THR A 337 10.47 -8.61 10.29
C THR A 337 10.09 -10.07 10.49
N PHE A 338 9.65 -10.36 11.71
CA PHE A 338 9.03 -11.62 12.07
C PHE A 338 7.62 -11.32 12.54
N ASP A 339 6.62 -11.94 11.94
CA ASP A 339 5.22 -11.79 12.32
C ASP A 339 4.63 -13.18 12.58
N VAL A 340 3.79 -13.30 13.61
CA VAL A 340 3.08 -14.53 13.93
C VAL A 340 1.63 -14.22 14.23
N SER A 341 0.73 -14.99 13.63
CA SER A 341 -0.72 -14.84 13.83
C SER A 341 -1.38 -16.19 14.03
N VAL A 342 -2.26 -16.26 15.01
CA VAL A 342 -3.12 -17.43 15.25
C VAL A 342 -4.52 -17.09 14.81
N MET A 343 -5.13 -17.96 14.01
CA MET A 343 -6.45 -17.72 13.46
C MET A 343 -7.27 -18.99 13.31
N ASP A 344 -8.58 -18.85 13.44
CA ASP A 344 -9.55 -19.89 13.14
C ASP A 344 -10.05 -19.71 11.70
N ILE A 345 -9.98 -20.80 10.93
CA ILE A 345 -10.57 -20.91 9.61
C ILE A 345 -11.83 -21.74 9.77
N HIS A 346 -12.96 -21.19 9.33
CA HIS A 346 -14.23 -21.90 9.21
C HIS A 346 -14.85 -21.60 7.85
N ASP A 347 -14.75 -22.54 6.92
CA ASP A 347 -15.14 -22.35 5.51
C ASP A 347 -14.42 -21.15 4.88
N ASN A 348 -15.15 -20.05 4.60
CA ASN A 348 -14.61 -18.81 4.05
C ASN A 348 -14.54 -17.67 5.09
N VAL A 349 -14.64 -18.02 6.38
CA VAL A 349 -14.43 -17.11 7.50
C VAL A 349 -13.01 -17.30 8.02
N PHE A 350 -12.25 -16.22 8.03
CA PHE A 350 -10.89 -16.17 8.55
C PHE A 350 -10.88 -15.22 9.75
N GLU A 351 -10.79 -15.78 10.95
CA GLU A 351 -10.85 -15.04 12.21
C GLU A 351 -9.49 -15.05 12.90
N VAL A 352 -8.84 -13.89 12.94
CA VAL A 352 -7.59 -13.70 13.69
C VAL A 352 -7.91 -13.65 15.18
N LEU A 353 -7.28 -14.52 15.95
CA LEU A 353 -7.45 -14.58 17.41
C LEU A 353 -6.42 -13.73 18.14
N SER A 354 -5.18 -13.82 17.70
CA SER A 354 -4.03 -13.14 18.30
C SER A 354 -2.96 -12.93 17.25
N THR A 355 -2.32 -11.76 17.26
CA THR A 355 -1.17 -11.44 16.42
C THR A 355 -0.04 -10.84 17.24
N GLY A 356 1.19 -11.08 16.80
CA GLY A 356 2.45 -10.65 17.41
C GLY A 356 3.56 -10.56 16.38
N GLY A 357 4.68 -9.96 16.76
CA GLY A 357 5.83 -9.88 15.88
C GLY A 357 7.01 -9.14 16.49
N ASP A 358 8.13 -9.20 15.78
CA ASP A 358 9.35 -8.45 16.04
C ASP A 358 9.77 -7.72 14.75
N THR A 359 9.68 -6.39 14.79
CA THR A 359 9.96 -5.50 13.65
C THR A 359 11.47 -5.36 13.36
N PHE A 360 12.33 -5.96 14.18
CA PHE A 360 13.79 -5.94 14.11
C PHE A 360 14.39 -7.35 14.10
N LEU A 361 13.66 -8.31 13.56
CA LEU A 361 14.10 -9.69 13.41
C LEU A 361 13.72 -10.22 12.04
N GLY A 362 14.70 -10.42 11.16
CA GLY A 362 14.47 -11.08 9.88
C GLY A 362 15.77 -11.52 9.24
N GLY A 363 15.71 -11.96 7.98
CA GLY A 363 16.86 -12.54 7.30
C GLY A 363 18.12 -11.67 7.27
N VAL A 364 17.99 -10.34 7.25
CA VAL A 364 19.13 -9.41 7.33
C VAL A 364 19.92 -9.54 8.63
N ASP A 365 19.26 -9.87 9.75
CA ASP A 365 19.93 -10.05 11.03
C ASP A 365 20.75 -11.36 11.01
N PHE A 366 20.29 -12.39 10.30
CA PHE A 366 21.06 -13.62 10.05
C PHE A 366 22.28 -13.34 9.15
N ASP A 367 22.08 -12.55 8.08
CA ASP A 367 23.15 -12.15 7.17
C ASP A 367 24.25 -11.40 7.93
N ASN A 368 23.87 -10.48 8.82
CA ASN A 368 24.81 -9.74 9.66
C ASN A 368 25.62 -10.63 10.60
N ARG A 369 25.08 -11.74 11.12
CA ARG A 369 25.87 -12.69 11.93
C ARG A 369 26.99 -13.33 11.12
N ILE A 370 26.70 -13.68 9.87
CA ILE A 370 27.68 -14.24 8.94
C ILE A 370 28.72 -13.18 8.57
N VAL A 371 28.29 -11.95 8.27
CA VAL A 371 29.21 -10.84 7.98
C VAL A 371 30.14 -10.57 9.16
N ASN A 372 29.61 -10.44 10.38
CA ASN A 372 30.42 -10.19 11.57
C ASN A 372 31.46 -11.30 11.78
N PHE A 373 31.07 -12.57 11.61
CA PHE A 373 32.00 -13.69 11.66
C PHE A 373 33.13 -13.55 10.62
N ILE A 374 32.80 -13.24 9.36
CA ILE A 374 33.80 -13.07 8.29
C ILE A 374 34.73 -11.88 8.59
N VAL A 375 34.19 -10.76 9.04
CA VAL A 375 34.96 -9.54 9.38
C VAL A 375 35.90 -9.82 10.54
N ASP A 376 35.44 -10.52 11.58
CA ASP A 376 36.26 -10.87 12.74
C ASP A 376 37.39 -11.84 12.36
N GLU A 377 37.12 -12.86 11.56
CA GLU A 377 38.16 -13.78 11.07
C GLU A 377 39.18 -13.07 10.18
N PHE A 378 38.73 -12.18 9.28
CA PHE A 378 39.62 -11.38 8.46
C PHE A 378 40.51 -10.45 9.30
N LYS A 379 39.92 -9.80 10.32
CA LYS A 379 40.65 -8.94 11.26
C LYS A 379 41.67 -9.71 12.08
N LYS A 380 41.35 -10.93 12.53
CA LYS A 380 42.32 -11.81 13.21
C LYS A 380 43.49 -12.19 12.31
N GLN A 381 43.20 -12.50 11.04
CA GLN A 381 44.21 -12.97 10.10
C GLN A 381 45.14 -11.84 9.61
N TYR A 382 44.59 -10.65 9.40
CA TYR A 382 45.27 -9.57 8.68
C TYR A 382 45.43 -8.27 9.47
N ASN A 383 44.82 -8.17 10.67
CA ASN A 383 44.77 -6.96 11.49
C ASN A 383 44.22 -5.73 10.75
N VAL A 384 43.29 -5.96 9.81
CA VAL A 384 42.60 -4.93 9.02
C VAL A 384 41.10 -5.00 9.31
N ASP A 385 40.50 -3.84 9.53
CA ASP A 385 39.08 -3.71 9.82
C ASP A 385 38.30 -3.32 8.55
N LEU A 386 37.55 -4.27 7.99
CA LEU A 386 36.75 -4.08 6.77
C LEU A 386 35.46 -3.28 7.01
N SER A 387 35.03 -3.11 8.26
CA SER A 387 33.76 -2.45 8.60
C SER A 387 33.66 -0.98 8.16
N LYS A 388 34.81 -0.37 7.84
CA LYS A 388 34.90 1.03 7.42
C LYS A 388 34.65 1.24 5.93
N ASP A 389 34.70 0.19 5.11
CA ASP A 389 34.48 0.27 3.67
C ASP A 389 33.06 -0.18 3.32
N MET A 390 32.21 0.77 2.96
CA MET A 390 30.81 0.52 2.65
C MET A 390 30.62 -0.40 1.44
N ILE A 391 31.47 -0.31 0.42
CA ILE A 391 31.37 -1.16 -0.77
C ILE A 391 31.73 -2.60 -0.40
N ILE A 392 32.82 -2.79 0.36
CA ILE A 392 33.19 -4.12 0.84
C ILE A 392 32.13 -4.71 1.76
N MET A 393 31.54 -3.92 2.66
CA MET A 393 30.45 -4.36 3.52
C MET A 393 29.20 -4.80 2.73
N GLN A 394 28.86 -4.12 1.63
CA GLN A 394 27.74 -4.54 0.77
C GLN A 394 28.04 -5.83 0.01
N ARG A 395 29.27 -5.99 -0.48
CA ARG A 395 29.73 -7.25 -1.10
C ARG A 395 29.70 -8.41 -0.10
N LEU A 396 30.10 -8.16 1.15
CA LEU A 396 30.02 -9.11 2.25
C LEU A 396 28.57 -9.50 2.55
N LEU A 397 27.66 -8.53 2.64
CA LEU A 397 26.25 -8.77 2.94
C LEU A 397 25.60 -9.60 1.82
N PHE A 398 25.88 -9.29 0.56
CA PHE A 398 25.42 -10.08 -0.58
C PHE A 398 25.97 -11.51 -0.58
N ALA A 399 27.26 -11.68 -0.28
CA ALA A 399 27.86 -13.00 -0.17
C ALA A 399 27.30 -13.81 1.01
N ALA A 400 27.02 -13.15 2.14
CA ALA A 400 26.41 -13.73 3.32
C ALA A 400 24.98 -14.22 3.04
N GLU A 401 24.14 -13.39 2.42
CA GLU A 401 22.78 -13.75 2.03
C GLU A 401 22.77 -14.98 1.10
N ASN A 402 23.59 -14.96 0.04
CA ASN A 402 23.70 -16.09 -0.88
C ASN A 402 24.21 -17.37 -0.19
N THR A 403 25.12 -17.22 0.78
CA THR A 403 25.65 -18.36 1.54
C THR A 403 24.61 -18.95 2.47
N LYS A 404 23.85 -18.10 3.17
CA LYS A 404 22.72 -18.49 4.02
C LYS A 404 21.65 -19.24 3.21
N ILE A 405 21.29 -18.71 2.04
CA ILE A 405 20.30 -19.34 1.15
C ILE A 405 20.80 -20.72 0.70
N GLU A 406 22.03 -20.81 0.18
CA GLU A 406 22.58 -22.07 -0.33
C GLU A 406 22.72 -23.14 0.76
N LEU A 407 23.16 -22.74 1.96
CA LEU A 407 23.31 -23.64 3.11
C LEU A 407 21.99 -24.08 3.73
N SER A 408 20.86 -23.54 3.28
CA SER A 408 19.55 -24.11 3.60
C SER A 408 19.34 -25.49 2.94
N THR A 409 20.10 -25.80 1.88
CA THR A 409 20.09 -27.10 1.19
C THR A 409 21.44 -27.82 1.21
N ALA A 410 22.56 -27.09 1.11
CA ALA A 410 23.91 -27.63 1.16
C ALA A 410 24.44 -27.76 2.60
N THR A 411 25.48 -28.57 2.82
CA THR A 411 26.10 -28.78 4.14
C THR A 411 27.20 -27.77 4.44
N ASP A 412 27.89 -27.29 3.42
CA ASP A 412 28.99 -26.34 3.52
C ASP A 412 29.20 -25.61 2.18
N LYS A 413 29.87 -24.45 2.24
CA LYS A 413 30.16 -23.59 1.09
C LYS A 413 31.47 -22.85 1.32
N GLU A 414 32.22 -22.59 0.25
CA GLU A 414 33.32 -21.63 0.26
C GLU A 414 32.82 -20.24 -0.17
N ILE A 415 33.00 -19.25 0.71
CA ILE A 415 32.77 -17.84 0.41
C ILE A 415 34.05 -17.29 -0.22
N HIS A 416 33.97 -16.84 -1.47
CA HIS A 416 35.07 -16.15 -2.15
C HIS A 416 34.65 -14.72 -2.51
N ILE A 417 35.35 -13.73 -1.96
CA ILE A 417 35.18 -12.32 -2.29
C ILE A 417 36.56 -11.77 -2.70
N PRO A 418 36.77 -11.47 -3.99
CA PRO A 418 38.09 -11.03 -4.46
C PRO A 418 38.36 -9.56 -4.13
N PHE A 419 39.63 -9.15 -4.02
CA PHE A 419 40.03 -7.74 -3.88
C PHE A 419 39.29 -7.00 -2.74
N VAL A 420 39.35 -7.52 -1.51
CA VAL A 420 38.71 -6.87 -0.35
C VAL A 420 39.60 -5.84 0.35
N SER A 421 40.93 -5.97 0.21
CA SER A 421 41.89 -5.06 0.82
C SER A 421 43.24 -5.11 0.11
N LEU A 422 44.09 -4.13 0.37
CA LEU A 422 45.48 -4.09 -0.05
C LEU A 422 46.38 -4.22 1.18
N ILE A 423 47.14 -5.30 1.26
CA ILE A 423 48.05 -5.58 2.36
C ILE A 423 49.46 -5.70 1.80
N ASN A 424 50.38 -4.84 2.25
CA ASN A 424 51.74 -4.76 1.75
C ASN A 424 51.81 -4.61 0.21
N GLY A 425 50.89 -3.82 -0.36
CA GLY A 425 50.80 -3.59 -1.81
C GLY A 425 50.22 -4.75 -2.62
N LYS A 426 49.77 -5.84 -1.97
CA LYS A 426 49.11 -6.97 -2.63
C LYS A 426 47.62 -6.97 -2.35
N ALA A 427 46.82 -7.21 -3.39
CA ALA A 427 45.40 -7.45 -3.25
C ALA A 427 45.17 -8.74 -2.45
N VAL A 428 44.24 -8.66 -1.50
CA VAL A 428 43.84 -9.78 -0.65
C VAL A 428 42.37 -10.07 -0.87
N ASP A 429 42.05 -11.36 -0.96
CA ASP A 429 40.71 -11.91 -1.10
C ASP A 429 40.22 -12.46 0.25
N ILE A 430 38.91 -12.57 0.42
CA ILE A 430 38.32 -13.44 1.44
C ILE A 430 38.07 -14.79 0.81
N LYS A 431 38.61 -15.84 1.42
CA LYS A 431 38.31 -17.25 1.13
C LYS A 431 38.00 -17.95 2.44
N GLN A 432 36.72 -18.08 2.74
CA GLN A 432 36.24 -18.63 4.00
C GLN A 432 35.28 -19.78 3.74
N ARG A 433 35.67 -21.00 4.13
CA ARG A 433 34.74 -22.13 4.13
C ARG A 433 33.89 -22.06 5.40
N ILE A 434 32.58 -22.24 5.24
CA ILE A 434 31.60 -22.21 6.33
C ILE A 434 30.59 -23.35 6.16
N SER A 435 30.24 -24.01 7.26
CA SER A 435 29.24 -25.09 7.28
C SER A 435 27.86 -24.57 7.69
N ARG A 436 26.80 -25.32 7.36
CA ARG A 436 25.44 -25.07 7.87
C ARG A 436 25.43 -25.03 9.39
N GLN A 437 26.06 -26.01 10.05
CA GLN A 437 26.15 -26.07 11.51
C GLN A 437 26.72 -24.77 12.08
N LYS A 438 27.75 -24.20 11.45
CA LYS A 438 28.34 -22.95 11.94
C LYS A 438 27.36 -21.77 11.87
N ILE A 439 26.59 -21.65 10.78
CA ILE A 439 25.56 -20.60 10.66
C ILE A 439 24.45 -20.81 11.69
N GLU A 440 24.03 -22.06 11.90
CA GLU A 440 23.04 -22.41 12.93
C GLU A 440 23.52 -22.00 14.33
N GLU A 441 24.79 -22.24 14.67
CA GLU A 441 25.39 -21.75 15.92
C GLU A 441 25.36 -20.22 16.03
N LEU A 442 25.72 -19.51 14.96
CA LEU A 442 25.80 -18.04 14.94
C LEU A 442 24.44 -17.35 15.03
N THR A 443 23.34 -18.08 14.77
CA THR A 443 21.99 -17.53 14.61
C THR A 443 20.94 -18.20 15.49
N SER A 444 21.31 -19.16 16.34
CA SER A 444 20.35 -19.88 17.18
C SER A 444 19.52 -18.95 18.05
N ASP A 445 20.14 -17.93 18.64
CA ASP A 445 19.44 -16.95 19.47
C ASP A 445 18.41 -16.12 18.68
N LEU A 446 18.63 -15.89 17.38
CA LEU A 446 17.65 -15.22 16.52
C LEU A 446 16.42 -16.11 16.30
N VAL A 447 16.60 -17.42 16.15
CA VAL A 447 15.50 -18.38 16.05
C VAL A 447 14.82 -18.58 17.40
N ASP A 448 15.57 -18.59 18.51
CA ASP A 448 14.97 -18.70 19.85
C ASP A 448 14.07 -17.48 20.16
N ARG A 449 14.46 -16.28 19.70
CA ARG A 449 13.61 -15.08 19.78
C ARG A 449 12.28 -15.22 19.06
N THR A 450 12.21 -15.91 17.92
CA THR A 450 10.93 -16.11 17.23
C THR A 450 10.01 -17.03 18.01
N ILE A 451 10.56 -18.05 18.68
CA ILE A 451 9.79 -18.95 19.56
C ILE A 451 9.21 -18.16 20.73
N ILE A 452 10.00 -17.31 21.39
CA ILE A 452 9.53 -16.43 22.49
C ILE A 452 8.30 -15.62 22.04
N VAL A 453 8.38 -14.99 20.87
CA VAL A 453 7.28 -14.20 20.31
C VAL A 453 6.04 -15.08 20.02
N CYS A 454 6.21 -16.33 19.58
CA CYS A 454 5.11 -17.28 19.47
C CYS A 454 4.45 -17.56 20.84
N GLU A 455 5.24 -17.74 21.91
CA GLU A 455 4.71 -17.96 23.28
C GLU A 455 3.90 -16.76 23.75
N GLU A 456 4.38 -15.54 23.50
CA GLU A 456 3.69 -14.30 23.85
C GLU A 456 2.32 -14.19 23.15
N VAL A 457 2.26 -14.55 21.86
CA VAL A 457 1.01 -14.51 21.07
C VAL A 457 -0.02 -15.51 21.57
N LEU A 458 0.42 -16.73 21.90
CA LEU A 458 -0.46 -17.76 22.46
C LEU A 458 -0.95 -17.34 23.85
N SER A 459 -0.05 -16.85 24.70
CA SER A 459 -0.34 -16.42 26.07
C SER A 459 -1.29 -15.23 26.12
N ALA A 460 -1.20 -14.30 25.18
CA ALA A 460 -2.07 -13.12 25.11
C ALA A 460 -3.57 -13.44 25.01
N LYS A 461 -3.93 -14.66 24.59
CA LYS A 461 -5.31 -15.15 24.49
C LYS A 461 -5.53 -16.50 25.20
N ASN A 462 -4.55 -16.97 26.00
CA ASN A 462 -4.58 -18.29 26.64
C ASN A 462 -4.84 -19.44 25.64
N ILE A 463 -4.23 -19.37 24.46
CA ILE A 463 -4.37 -20.40 23.43
C ILE A 463 -3.45 -21.56 23.77
N ASP A 464 -4.03 -22.75 23.95
CA ASP A 464 -3.26 -23.98 24.12
C ASP A 464 -2.49 -24.32 22.84
N ILE A 465 -1.20 -24.58 22.98
CA ILE A 465 -0.31 -24.99 21.89
C ILE A 465 -0.84 -26.24 21.16
N ASN A 466 -1.48 -27.16 21.89
CA ASN A 466 -2.05 -28.38 21.31
C ASN A 466 -3.31 -28.13 20.49
N SER A 467 -3.94 -26.96 20.63
CA SER A 467 -5.12 -26.57 19.84
C SER A 467 -4.78 -26.06 18.45
N ILE A 468 -3.49 -25.85 18.12
CA ILE A 468 -3.06 -25.43 16.79
C ILE A 468 -3.06 -26.64 15.86
N ASP A 469 -3.92 -26.67 14.84
CA ASP A 469 -4.03 -27.77 13.89
C ASP A 469 -2.89 -27.78 12.86
N GLU A 470 -2.51 -26.61 12.33
CA GLU A 470 -1.48 -26.47 11.29
C GLU A 470 -0.60 -25.25 11.54
N ILE A 471 0.68 -25.35 11.18
CA ILE A 471 1.64 -24.24 11.23
C ILE A 471 2.09 -23.94 9.80
N LEU A 472 1.77 -22.76 9.29
CA LEU A 472 2.14 -22.32 7.96
C LEU A 472 3.42 -21.50 8.03
N LEU A 473 4.45 -21.89 7.27
CA LEU A 473 5.67 -21.11 7.13
C LEU A 473 5.54 -20.12 5.97
N VAL A 474 5.79 -18.86 6.27
CA VAL A 474 5.80 -17.74 5.31
C VAL A 474 7.14 -17.01 5.44
N GLY A 475 7.58 -16.39 4.35
CA GLY A 475 8.81 -15.63 4.29
C GLY A 475 10.04 -16.50 4.03
N GLY A 476 10.94 -16.04 3.17
CA GLY A 476 12.09 -16.83 2.70
C GLY A 476 13.05 -17.29 3.79
N GLN A 477 13.15 -16.56 4.91
CA GLN A 477 14.03 -16.93 6.02
C GLN A 477 13.50 -18.14 6.81
N SER A 478 12.20 -18.47 6.71
CA SER A 478 11.61 -19.69 7.29
C SER A 478 12.13 -20.99 6.65
N ARG A 479 12.78 -20.91 5.47
CA ARG A 479 13.37 -22.06 4.77
C ARG A 479 14.59 -22.65 5.47
N MET A 480 15.21 -21.91 6.40
CA MET A 480 16.37 -22.38 7.14
C MET A 480 16.02 -23.63 7.97
N PRO A 481 16.77 -24.75 7.84
CA PRO A 481 16.47 -25.99 8.55
C PRO A 481 16.33 -25.84 10.07
N LEU A 482 17.15 -24.99 10.70
CA LEU A 482 17.06 -24.70 12.13
C LEU A 482 15.71 -24.11 12.56
N VAL A 483 15.12 -23.24 11.74
CA VAL A 483 13.79 -22.65 12.03
C VAL A 483 12.75 -23.76 12.10
N LYS A 484 12.71 -24.63 11.09
CA LYS A 484 11.79 -25.76 11.06
C LYS A 484 12.01 -26.71 12.24
N LYS A 485 13.27 -27.00 12.58
CA LYS A 485 13.65 -27.84 13.70
C LYS A 485 13.12 -27.28 15.02
N LYS A 486 13.39 -26.00 15.32
CA LYS A 486 12.95 -25.33 16.56
C LYS A 486 11.43 -25.25 16.68
N ILE A 487 10.72 -24.97 15.57
CA ILE A 487 9.26 -24.99 15.54
C ILE A 487 8.75 -26.41 15.85
N THR A 488 9.33 -27.44 15.23
CA THR A 488 8.91 -28.84 15.46
C THR A 488 9.15 -29.28 16.90
N GLU A 489 10.29 -28.87 17.49
CA GLU A 489 10.62 -29.13 18.88
C GLU A 489 9.64 -28.45 19.85
N TYR A 490 9.32 -27.17 19.63
CA TYR A 490 8.45 -26.38 20.50
C TYR A 490 6.97 -26.77 20.39
N PHE A 491 6.45 -26.90 19.17
CA PHE A 491 5.04 -27.21 18.92
C PHE A 491 4.73 -28.71 18.89
N HIS A 492 5.75 -29.56 18.96
CA HIS A 492 5.62 -31.02 18.76
C HIS A 492 4.90 -31.38 17.46
N LYS A 493 5.03 -30.52 16.44
CA LYS A 493 4.30 -30.59 15.17
C LYS A 493 5.16 -30.08 14.03
N GLU A 494 5.21 -30.86 12.96
CA GLU A 494 5.87 -30.46 11.71
C GLU A 494 5.08 -29.35 11.00
N PRO A 495 5.77 -28.30 10.51
CA PRO A 495 5.09 -27.27 9.72
C PRO A 495 4.51 -27.81 8.41
N HIS A 496 3.40 -27.20 8.01
CA HIS A 496 2.65 -27.56 6.82
C HIS A 496 3.45 -27.30 5.53
N LYS A 497 3.37 -28.22 4.56
CA LYS A 497 4.12 -28.15 3.30
C LYS A 497 3.31 -27.66 2.09
N GLY A 498 2.00 -27.51 2.24
CA GLY A 498 1.08 -27.15 1.13
C GLY A 498 1.04 -25.67 0.79
N VAL A 499 1.86 -24.83 1.43
CA VAL A 499 1.93 -23.39 1.21
C VAL A 499 3.36 -23.02 0.86
N HIS A 500 3.56 -22.30 -0.26
CA HIS A 500 4.90 -21.89 -0.69
C HIS A 500 5.30 -20.60 0.04
N PRO A 501 6.39 -20.57 0.83
CA PRO A 501 6.70 -19.46 1.73
C PRO A 501 6.83 -18.09 1.05
N ASP A 502 7.29 -18.05 -0.20
CA ASP A 502 7.52 -16.79 -0.93
C ASP A 502 6.34 -16.37 -1.82
N GLU A 503 5.32 -17.21 -1.97
CA GLU A 503 4.21 -16.98 -2.92
C GLU A 503 2.84 -16.95 -2.25
N ALA A 504 2.72 -17.51 -1.04
CA ALA A 504 1.48 -17.64 -0.30
C ALA A 504 0.73 -16.32 -0.15
N VAL A 505 1.45 -15.27 0.20
CA VAL A 505 0.90 -13.94 0.43
C VAL A 505 0.31 -13.37 -0.86
N GLY A 506 1.07 -13.40 -1.96
CA GLY A 506 0.59 -12.95 -3.26
C GLY A 506 -0.59 -13.76 -3.78
N ILE A 507 -0.54 -15.09 -3.62
CA ILE A 507 -1.63 -16.01 -3.96
C ILE A 507 -2.89 -15.67 -3.16
N GLY A 508 -2.77 -15.47 -1.85
CA GLY A 508 -3.89 -15.09 -0.99
C GLY A 508 -4.54 -13.78 -1.40
N ALA A 509 -3.73 -12.77 -1.72
CA ALA A 509 -4.21 -11.49 -2.25
C ALA A 509 -4.95 -11.68 -3.58
N ALA A 510 -4.45 -12.54 -4.46
CA ALA A 510 -5.09 -12.83 -5.75
C ALA A 510 -6.42 -13.59 -5.60
N LEU A 511 -6.52 -14.51 -4.65
CA LEU A 511 -7.77 -15.23 -4.35
C LEU A 511 -8.83 -14.28 -3.77
N LEU A 512 -8.44 -13.36 -2.89
CA LEU A 512 -9.35 -12.32 -2.40
C LEU A 512 -9.77 -11.35 -3.53
N ALA A 513 -8.84 -10.98 -4.41
CA ALA A 513 -9.13 -10.17 -5.58
C ALA A 513 -10.16 -10.85 -6.52
N ASP A 514 -10.01 -12.15 -6.76
CA ASP A 514 -10.95 -12.96 -7.55
C ASP A 514 -12.31 -13.10 -6.85
N SER A 515 -12.35 -13.27 -5.52
CA SER A 515 -13.62 -13.32 -4.78
C SER A 515 -14.37 -11.99 -4.85
N ILE A 516 -13.67 -10.85 -4.78
CA ILE A 516 -14.25 -9.51 -4.98
C ILE A 516 -14.86 -9.39 -6.39
N LEU A 517 -14.16 -9.87 -7.43
CA LEU A 517 -14.68 -9.86 -8.80
C LEU A 517 -15.94 -10.71 -8.97
N ARG A 518 -16.03 -11.84 -8.25
CA ARG A 518 -17.16 -12.76 -8.31
C ARG A 518 -18.30 -12.42 -7.36
N ASN A 519 -18.14 -11.39 -6.53
CA ASN A 519 -19.03 -11.08 -5.41
C ASN A 519 -19.23 -12.30 -4.48
N GLU A 520 -18.17 -13.09 -4.28
CA GLU A 520 -18.15 -14.22 -3.36
C GLU A 520 -17.81 -13.74 -1.94
N ASN A 521 -18.54 -14.26 -0.96
CA ASN A 521 -18.40 -13.85 0.43
C ASN A 521 -17.18 -14.51 1.09
N VAL A 522 -16.10 -13.74 1.21
CA VAL A 522 -14.98 -14.03 2.11
C VAL A 522 -15.09 -13.09 3.30
N LEU A 523 -15.27 -13.64 4.50
CA LEU A 523 -15.36 -12.85 5.73
C LEU A 523 -14.00 -12.85 6.42
N LEU A 524 -13.43 -11.65 6.56
CA LEU A 524 -12.20 -11.44 7.30
C LEU A 524 -12.55 -10.75 8.62
N ILE A 525 -12.25 -11.42 9.72
CA ILE A 525 -12.39 -10.89 11.07
C ILE A 525 -10.98 -10.72 11.60
N ASP A 526 -10.50 -9.48 11.67
CA ASP A 526 -9.14 -9.18 12.08
C ASP A 526 -9.09 -8.65 13.52
N VAL A 527 -7.89 -8.39 14.03
CA VAL A 527 -7.68 -7.81 15.35
C VAL A 527 -6.75 -6.60 15.30
N LEU A 528 -6.86 -5.73 16.29
CA LEU A 528 -5.97 -4.60 16.46
C LEU A 528 -4.57 -5.08 16.88
N PRO A 529 -3.49 -4.81 16.11
CA PRO A 529 -2.16 -5.37 16.40
C PRO A 529 -1.46 -4.72 17.60
N MET A 530 -1.79 -3.46 17.88
CA MET A 530 -1.20 -2.66 18.95
C MET A 530 -2.29 -1.89 19.70
N SER A 531 -2.15 -1.78 21.01
CA SER A 531 -3.11 -1.03 21.81
C SER A 531 -3.16 0.43 21.38
N VAL A 532 -4.36 0.97 21.28
CA VAL A 532 -4.61 2.40 21.05
C VAL A 532 -4.72 3.07 22.40
N GLY A 533 -3.96 4.14 22.58
CA GLY A 533 -4.03 4.96 23.78
C GLY A 533 -3.90 6.43 23.48
N ILE A 534 -4.10 7.25 24.51
CA ILE A 534 -4.08 8.71 24.42
C ILE A 534 -3.16 9.33 25.46
N SER A 535 -2.76 10.57 25.19
CA SER A 535 -2.08 11.46 26.14
C SER A 535 -2.79 12.81 26.18
N LEU A 536 -3.07 13.32 27.38
CA LEU A 536 -3.68 14.65 27.61
C LEU A 536 -2.64 15.76 27.77
N ASP A 537 -1.52 15.46 28.42
CA ASP A 537 -0.53 16.45 28.88
C ASP A 537 0.88 16.15 28.36
N GLY A 538 1.02 15.20 27.44
CA GLY A 538 2.31 14.72 26.95
C GLY A 538 3.10 13.92 27.97
N LYS A 539 2.51 13.52 29.12
CA LYS A 539 3.23 12.82 30.20
C LYS A 539 2.69 11.43 30.50
N LYS A 540 1.39 11.20 30.39
CA LYS A 540 0.76 9.91 30.73
C LYS A 540 0.12 9.25 29.52
N TYR A 541 0.53 8.01 29.25
CA TYR A 541 -0.15 7.12 28.31
C TYR A 541 -1.34 6.42 28.98
N LEU A 542 -2.54 6.65 28.47
CA LEU A 542 -3.75 5.93 28.86
C LEU A 542 -4.17 4.98 27.74
N LYS A 543 -4.09 3.68 27.99
CA LYS A 543 -4.59 2.65 27.08
C LYS A 543 -6.12 2.70 27.00
N VAL A 544 -6.65 2.77 25.77
CA VAL A 544 -8.09 2.87 25.48
C VAL A 544 -8.61 1.57 24.89
N ILE A 545 -8.05 1.13 23.76
CA ILE A 545 -8.42 -0.12 23.10
C ILE A 545 -7.21 -1.05 23.18
N PRO A 546 -7.31 -2.21 23.84
CA PRO A 546 -6.17 -3.12 23.96
C PRO A 546 -5.84 -3.79 22.61
N ARG A 547 -4.57 -4.20 22.44
CA ARG A 547 -4.18 -5.11 21.34
C ARG A 547 -5.01 -6.39 21.37
N ASN A 548 -5.12 -7.03 20.22
CA ASN A 548 -5.94 -8.21 19.96
C ASN A 548 -7.45 -7.99 20.23
N SER A 549 -7.93 -6.73 20.25
CA SER A 549 -9.35 -6.43 20.14
C SER A 549 -9.84 -6.73 18.72
N GLN A 550 -10.89 -7.53 18.60
CA GLN A 550 -11.51 -7.89 17.34
C GLN A 550 -12.03 -6.65 16.60
N LEU A 551 -11.80 -6.56 15.30
CA LEU A 551 -12.25 -5.46 14.44
C LEU A 551 -13.55 -5.82 13.71
N PRO A 552 -14.51 -4.88 13.58
CA PRO A 552 -14.47 -3.53 14.13
C PRO A 552 -14.67 -3.52 15.65
N THR A 553 -14.13 -2.51 16.34
CA THR A 553 -14.28 -2.33 17.80
C THR A 553 -14.59 -0.89 18.16
N GLU A 554 -15.26 -0.72 19.29
CA GLU A 554 -15.49 0.59 19.90
C GLU A 554 -15.20 0.59 21.40
N ARG A 555 -14.69 1.72 21.90
CA ARG A 555 -14.50 1.95 23.32
C ARG A 555 -14.75 3.41 23.65
N SER A 556 -15.51 3.64 24.72
CA SER A 556 -15.70 4.97 25.27
C SER A 556 -14.89 5.18 26.55
N ILE A 557 -14.34 6.38 26.71
CA ILE A 557 -13.72 6.86 27.95
C ILE A 557 -14.36 8.18 28.34
N THR A 558 -14.37 8.47 29.64
CA THR A 558 -14.82 9.77 30.14
C THR A 558 -13.61 10.61 30.52
N LEU A 559 -13.47 11.76 29.88
CA LEU A 559 -12.45 12.76 30.15
C LEU A 559 -13.03 13.94 30.91
N LEU A 560 -12.18 14.58 31.70
CA LEU A 560 -12.49 15.80 32.43
C LEU A 560 -11.65 16.96 31.89
N ASN A 561 -12.17 18.20 31.95
CA ASN A 561 -11.37 19.37 31.60
C ASN A 561 -10.24 19.57 32.63
N PRO A 562 -8.95 19.55 32.23
CA PRO A 562 -7.82 19.77 33.14
C PRO A 562 -7.65 21.23 33.57
N VAL A 563 -8.26 22.19 32.86
CA VAL A 563 -8.10 23.65 33.08
C VAL A 563 -9.46 24.33 33.28
N ASP A 564 -9.48 25.35 34.14
CA ASP A 564 -10.66 26.20 34.37
C ASP A 564 -11.10 26.89 33.09
N PHE A 565 -12.41 26.85 32.79
CA PHE A 565 -13.02 27.54 31.64
C PHE A 565 -12.37 27.21 30.28
N GLN A 566 -11.81 26.01 30.14
CA GLN A 566 -11.12 25.55 28.93
C GLN A 566 -12.07 25.50 27.71
N PRO A 567 -11.70 26.06 26.54
CA PRO A 567 -12.53 26.02 25.32
C PRO A 567 -12.56 24.65 24.64
N GLU A 568 -11.43 23.95 24.69
CA GLU A 568 -11.16 22.79 23.87
C GLU A 568 -10.20 21.84 24.58
N LEU A 569 -10.33 20.55 24.32
CA LEU A 569 -9.41 19.52 24.80
C LEU A 569 -8.55 19.04 23.63
N ASN A 570 -7.22 19.10 23.80
CA ASN A 570 -6.27 18.58 22.83
C ASN A 570 -5.66 17.29 23.38
N LEU A 571 -5.62 16.26 22.55
CA LEU A 571 -5.15 14.92 22.86
C LEU A 571 -4.21 14.45 21.77
N THR A 572 -3.22 13.65 22.13
CA THR A 572 -2.39 12.92 21.16
C THR A 572 -2.71 11.44 21.25
N ILE A 573 -2.93 10.81 20.10
CA ILE A 573 -3.24 9.38 19.98
C ILE A 573 -1.95 8.63 19.66
N TYR A 574 -1.74 7.51 20.36
CA TYR A 574 -0.59 6.64 20.20
C TYR A 574 -1.04 5.18 20.00
N GLN A 575 -0.22 4.42 19.29
CA GLN A 575 -0.29 2.96 19.22
C GLN A 575 0.98 2.34 19.79
N GLY A 576 0.83 1.36 20.69
CA GLY A 576 1.94 0.63 21.29
C GLY A 576 1.61 0.10 22.67
N GLU A 577 2.55 -0.64 23.25
CA GLU A 577 2.39 -1.31 24.55
C GLU A 577 3.22 -0.67 25.67
N SER A 578 4.08 0.30 25.33
CA SER A 578 4.97 0.93 26.30
C SER A 578 4.20 1.87 27.23
N PRO A 579 4.50 1.90 28.54
CA PRO A 579 3.98 2.94 29.43
C PRO A 579 4.62 4.33 29.14
N PHE A 580 5.77 4.36 28.47
CA PHE A 580 6.48 5.58 28.05
C PHE A 580 6.02 6.01 26.64
N LEU A 581 5.62 7.27 26.50
CA LEU A 581 5.02 7.80 25.27
C LEU A 581 5.98 7.78 24.07
N GLU A 582 7.26 8.07 24.31
CA GLU A 582 8.30 8.18 23.29
C GLU A 582 8.66 6.82 22.65
N ALA A 583 8.28 5.73 23.32
CA ALA A 583 8.45 4.37 22.83
C ALA A 583 7.19 3.83 22.14
N ASN A 584 6.10 4.60 22.09
CA ASN A 584 4.91 4.28 21.30
C ASN A 584 4.91 5.08 19.99
N GLU A 585 4.18 4.59 18.99
CA GLU A 585 4.01 5.27 17.73
C GLU A 585 2.90 6.30 17.82
N MET A 586 3.21 7.54 17.49
CA MET A 586 2.23 8.62 17.45
C MET A 586 1.40 8.53 16.16
N VAL A 587 0.08 8.44 16.31
CA VAL A 587 -0.87 8.27 15.20
C VAL A 587 -1.40 9.62 14.73
N GLY A 588 -1.78 10.50 15.66
CA GLY A 588 -2.45 11.75 15.30
C GLY A 588 -2.78 12.64 16.49
N GLU A 589 -3.22 13.85 16.17
CA GLU A 589 -3.72 14.84 17.13
C GLU A 589 -5.25 14.92 17.06
N LEU A 590 -5.87 15.04 18.22
CA LEU A 590 -7.32 15.07 18.38
C LEU A 590 -7.69 16.33 19.16
N THR A 591 -8.43 17.22 18.52
CA THR A 591 -9.02 18.41 19.15
C THR A 591 -10.52 18.19 19.34
N ILE A 592 -11.01 18.40 20.56
CA ILE A 592 -12.44 18.42 20.91
C ILE A 592 -12.80 19.85 21.30
N SER A 593 -13.59 20.53 20.47
CA SER A 593 -13.91 21.95 20.64
C SER A 593 -15.27 22.15 21.33
N ASN A 594 -15.58 23.41 21.65
CA ASN A 594 -16.84 23.84 22.27
C ASN A 594 -17.13 23.17 23.62
N LEU A 595 -16.10 23.02 24.45
CA LEU A 595 -16.29 22.58 25.83
C LEU A 595 -17.09 23.61 26.63
N PRO A 596 -17.92 23.17 27.59
CA PRO A 596 -18.59 24.08 28.51
C PRO A 596 -17.55 24.83 29.35
N ARG A 597 -17.71 26.15 29.46
CA ARG A 597 -16.83 27.02 30.25
C ARG A 597 -17.15 26.87 31.73
N VAL A 598 -16.59 25.83 32.36
CA VAL A 598 -16.79 25.51 33.77
C VAL A 598 -15.45 25.33 34.49
N PRO A 599 -15.40 25.39 35.83
CA PRO A 599 -14.19 25.07 36.59
C PRO A 599 -13.64 23.69 36.24
N LYS A 600 -12.33 23.51 36.46
CA LYS A 600 -11.59 22.27 36.27
C LYS A 600 -12.33 21.09 36.88
N GLY A 601 -12.38 19.99 36.14
CA GLY A 601 -13.00 18.73 36.59
C GLY A 601 -14.53 18.66 36.43
N ASN A 602 -15.20 19.77 36.06
CA ASN A 602 -16.66 19.81 36.00
C ASN A 602 -17.23 19.55 34.60
N ALA A 603 -16.45 19.73 33.53
CA ALA A 603 -16.83 19.29 32.19
C ALA A 603 -16.56 17.78 32.08
N ARG A 604 -17.60 17.00 31.79
CA ARG A 604 -17.48 15.54 31.59
C ARG A 604 -17.74 15.21 30.13
N ILE A 605 -16.72 14.74 29.44
CA ILE A 605 -16.75 14.45 28.01
C ILE A 605 -16.63 12.95 27.81
N ASN A 606 -17.64 12.32 27.22
CA ASN A 606 -17.51 10.94 26.75
C ASN A 606 -16.89 10.95 25.36
N VAL A 607 -15.71 10.36 25.23
CA VAL A 607 -15.02 10.22 23.95
C VAL A 607 -15.10 8.76 23.53
N LYS A 608 -15.74 8.52 22.39
CA LYS A 608 -15.88 7.19 21.78
C LYS A 608 -14.85 7.05 20.66
N PHE A 609 -13.97 6.07 20.82
CA PHE A 609 -13.00 5.63 19.83
C PHE A 609 -13.58 4.42 19.12
N SER A 610 -13.72 4.50 17.79
CA SER A 610 -14.15 3.39 16.95
C SER A 610 -13.04 3.07 15.96
N VAL A 611 -12.79 1.79 15.74
CA VAL A 611 -11.82 1.29 14.75
C VAL A 611 -12.56 0.35 13.83
N ASP A 612 -12.49 0.63 12.52
CA ASP A 612 -13.16 -0.18 11.51
C ASP A 612 -12.36 -1.44 11.13
N PRO A 613 -12.87 -2.30 10.22
CA PRO A 613 -12.16 -3.51 9.79
C PRO A 613 -10.84 -3.26 9.06
N GLU A 614 -10.61 -2.07 8.51
CA GLU A 614 -9.34 -1.67 7.86
C GLU A 614 -8.38 -0.98 8.84
N SER A 615 -8.70 -0.98 10.15
CA SER A 615 -7.96 -0.29 11.22
C SER A 615 -7.98 1.25 11.11
N ILE A 616 -9.04 1.83 10.55
CA ILE A 616 -9.20 3.29 10.45
C ILE A 616 -9.97 3.83 11.66
N PHE A 617 -9.48 4.93 12.25
CA PHE A 617 -10.07 5.57 13.41
C PHE A 617 -11.26 6.47 13.06
N LYS A 618 -12.36 6.30 13.80
CA LYS A 618 -13.46 7.27 13.88
C LYS A 618 -13.71 7.65 15.33
N ILE A 619 -13.65 8.95 15.62
CA ILE A 619 -13.73 9.47 16.98
C ILE A 619 -14.90 10.44 17.09
N SER A 620 -15.70 10.29 18.13
CA SER A 620 -16.81 11.19 18.45
C SER A 620 -16.78 11.56 19.93
N ALA A 621 -17.26 12.75 20.27
CA ALA A 621 -17.30 13.23 21.64
C ALA A 621 -18.68 13.78 22.00
N ILE A 622 -19.16 13.47 23.21
CA ILE A 622 -20.45 13.92 23.73
C ILE A 622 -20.23 14.57 25.09
N ASN A 623 -20.86 15.74 25.31
CA ASN A 623 -20.94 16.33 26.64
C ASN A 623 -21.97 15.57 27.47
N LEU A 624 -21.54 14.90 28.54
CA LEU A 624 -22.44 14.06 29.35
C LEU A 624 -23.52 14.84 30.10
N LYS A 625 -23.35 16.14 30.33
CA LYS A 625 -24.34 16.97 31.03
C LYS A 625 -25.46 17.44 30.10
N SER A 626 -25.13 17.89 28.89
CA SER A 626 -26.12 18.40 27.93
C SER A 626 -26.62 17.32 26.95
N GLY A 627 -25.87 16.23 26.76
CA GLY A 627 -26.14 15.23 25.73
C GLY A 627 -25.72 15.67 24.32
N GLU A 628 -25.13 16.85 24.17
CA GLU A 628 -24.76 17.41 22.86
C GLU A 628 -23.48 16.77 22.30
N ASN A 629 -23.48 16.54 20.99
CA ASN A 629 -22.28 16.17 20.25
C ASN A 629 -21.32 17.35 20.20
N LEU A 630 -20.06 17.10 20.55
CA LEU A 630 -18.99 18.09 20.47
C LEU A 630 -18.26 17.95 19.13
N PRO A 631 -17.87 19.06 18.48
CA PRO A 631 -17.03 19.01 17.30
C PRO A 631 -15.71 18.32 17.61
N VAL A 632 -15.39 17.30 16.81
CA VAL A 632 -14.13 16.56 16.89
C VAL A 632 -13.36 16.78 15.61
N ARG A 633 -12.10 17.17 15.74
CA ARG A 633 -11.14 17.24 14.64
C ARG A 633 -9.98 16.31 14.96
N PHE A 634 -9.95 15.17 14.28
CA PHE A 634 -8.81 14.26 14.30
C PHE A 634 -7.94 14.51 13.07
N ILE A 635 -6.69 14.88 13.30
CA ILE A 635 -5.69 15.02 12.25
C ILE A 635 -4.77 13.81 12.37
N ASN A 636 -5.00 12.83 11.49
CA ASN A 636 -3.98 11.85 11.18
C ASN A 636 -2.86 12.54 10.41
N TYR A 637 -1.61 12.23 10.72
CA TYR A 637 -0.46 12.86 10.10
C TYR A 637 -0.26 12.54 8.61
N THR A 638 -1.06 11.65 8.03
CA THR A 638 -1.18 11.46 6.57
C THR A 638 -2.07 12.51 5.89
N ASN A 639 -2.98 13.16 6.63
CA ASN A 639 -3.99 14.10 6.10
C ASN A 639 -3.55 15.57 6.06
N ARG A 640 -2.29 15.89 6.34
CA ARG A 640 -1.76 17.24 6.05
C ARG A 640 -1.58 17.38 4.54
N LYS A 641 -2.64 17.87 3.86
CA LYS A 641 -2.68 18.19 2.43
C LYS A 641 -1.69 19.28 1.98
N ASP A 642 -0.95 19.88 2.91
CA ASP A 642 0.12 20.82 2.60
C ASP A 642 1.40 20.04 2.24
N LEU A 643 1.35 19.31 1.13
CA LEU A 643 2.57 18.91 0.43
C LEU A 643 3.09 20.18 -0.26
N ILE A 644 3.96 20.91 0.42
CA ILE A 644 4.82 21.86 -0.27
C ILE A 644 5.75 20.98 -1.10
N ARG A 645 5.41 20.79 -2.37
CA ARG A 645 6.36 20.24 -3.34
C ARG A 645 7.59 21.15 -3.29
N VAL A 646 8.69 20.67 -2.73
CA VAL A 646 9.99 21.14 -3.21
C VAL A 646 9.96 20.81 -4.70
N LYS A 647 9.95 21.84 -5.56
CA LYS A 647 10.10 21.66 -7.00
C LYS A 647 11.39 20.88 -7.22
N VAL A 648 11.27 19.60 -7.51
CA VAL A 648 12.34 18.83 -8.14
C VAL A 648 12.22 19.16 -9.63
N GLU A 649 13.25 19.78 -10.19
CA GLU A 649 13.37 19.89 -11.64
C GLU A 649 13.48 18.46 -12.19
N SER A 650 12.41 18.01 -12.83
CA SER A 650 12.40 16.78 -13.62
C SER A 650 13.42 16.93 -14.76
N PRO A 651 14.28 15.93 -15.03
CA PRO A 651 15.02 15.91 -16.28
C PRO A 651 14.03 15.95 -17.45
N ASP A 652 14.31 16.83 -18.42
CA ASP A 652 13.43 17.25 -19.53
C ASP A 652 12.55 16.12 -20.10
N GLU A 653 11.23 16.41 -20.21
CA GLU A 653 10.20 15.52 -20.80
C GLU A 653 10.34 15.27 -22.32
N ASN A 654 11.47 15.60 -22.93
CA ASN A 654 11.65 15.49 -24.39
C ASN A 654 12.10 14.12 -24.88
N ASP A 655 12.31 13.12 -24.01
CA ASP A 655 12.66 11.77 -24.44
C ASP A 655 11.46 10.81 -24.31
N LYS A 656 10.49 10.99 -25.21
CA LYS A 656 9.45 9.97 -25.43
C LYS A 656 10.11 8.72 -25.99
N TYR A 657 10.20 7.71 -25.13
CA TYR A 657 10.46 6.32 -25.47
C TYR A 657 9.61 5.88 -26.68
N GLN A 658 10.24 5.68 -27.84
CA GLN A 658 9.68 4.91 -28.94
C GLN A 658 10.33 3.52 -28.93
N PRO A 659 9.58 2.43 -28.68
CA PRO A 659 10.11 1.10 -28.92
C PRO A 659 10.23 0.90 -30.43
N GLU A 660 11.44 0.67 -30.93
CA GLU A 660 11.63 0.17 -32.30
C GLU A 660 11.03 -1.23 -32.42
N LEU A 661 9.78 -1.28 -32.89
CA LEU A 661 9.20 -2.48 -33.48
C LEU A 661 9.93 -2.75 -34.79
N LYS A 662 10.87 -3.70 -34.78
CA LYS A 662 11.34 -4.33 -36.03
C LYS A 662 10.19 -5.14 -36.61
N ASN A 663 9.48 -4.54 -37.57
CA ASN A 663 8.59 -5.28 -38.44
C ASN A 663 9.42 -6.26 -39.27
N SER A 664 9.21 -7.54 -39.03
CA SER A 664 9.57 -8.62 -39.93
C SER A 664 8.57 -8.65 -41.09
N GLU A 665 8.83 -7.91 -42.16
CA GLU A 665 8.30 -8.14 -43.51
C GLU A 665 8.89 -7.09 -44.46
N ASP A 666 10.04 -7.42 -45.04
CA ASP A 666 10.38 -7.08 -46.43
C ASP A 666 11.66 -7.83 -46.81
N LEU A 667 11.49 -9.14 -47.01
CA LEU A 667 12.36 -9.93 -47.87
C LEU A 667 11.82 -9.79 -49.29
N SER A 668 12.33 -8.86 -50.08
CA SER A 668 12.72 -9.15 -51.48
C SER A 668 13.31 -7.94 -52.21
N THR A 669 14.34 -8.25 -52.99
CA THR A 669 14.92 -7.51 -54.13
C THR A 669 16.07 -6.52 -53.88
N ASN A 670 17.22 -6.96 -54.45
CA ASN A 670 18.24 -6.20 -55.17
C ASN A 670 19.40 -5.52 -54.42
N ASP A 671 20.47 -6.31 -54.34
CA ASP A 671 21.76 -6.09 -55.00
C ASP A 671 22.56 -4.78 -54.83
N ASN A 672 23.78 -5.03 -54.33
CA ASN A 672 25.08 -4.50 -54.76
C ASN A 672 25.69 -3.23 -54.12
N LYS A 673 26.92 -3.46 -53.64
CA LYS A 673 28.04 -2.55 -53.34
C LYS A 673 27.95 -1.71 -52.06
N ASP A 674 28.47 -2.25 -50.96
CA ASP A 674 29.83 -1.94 -50.46
C ASP A 674 30.00 -2.53 -49.06
N ASN A 675 30.76 -3.63 -48.92
CA ASN A 675 31.31 -4.04 -47.62
C ASN A 675 32.35 -5.15 -47.81
N ARG A 676 33.55 -4.75 -48.25
CA ARG A 676 34.78 -5.50 -48.02
C ARG A 676 35.85 -4.54 -47.51
N LYS A 677 35.85 -4.27 -46.21
CA LYS A 677 37.01 -3.82 -45.41
C LYS A 677 36.59 -3.67 -43.95
N GLY A 678 36.83 -4.70 -43.15
CA GLY A 678 36.61 -4.65 -41.70
C GLY A 678 37.31 -5.77 -40.94
N PHE A 679 37.47 -6.95 -41.56
CA PHE A 679 38.03 -8.11 -40.88
C PHE A 679 39.54 -8.33 -41.11
N LEU A 680 40.08 -7.92 -42.27
CA LEU A 680 41.52 -8.02 -42.60
C LEU A 680 42.38 -6.86 -42.05
N GLY A 681 41.76 -5.77 -41.57
CA GLY A 681 42.45 -4.64 -40.94
C GLY A 681 42.78 -4.87 -39.46
N TRP A 682 41.96 -5.68 -38.78
CA TRP A 682 42.12 -5.99 -37.35
C TRP A 682 43.25 -7.01 -37.11
N LEU A 683 43.45 -7.97 -38.02
CA LEU A 683 44.53 -8.98 -37.93
C LEU A 683 45.96 -8.43 -38.15
N LYS A 684 46.12 -7.26 -38.77
CA LYS A 684 47.44 -6.62 -38.95
C LYS A 684 47.89 -5.77 -37.74
N SER A 685 47.00 -5.49 -36.79
CA SER A 685 47.33 -4.70 -35.58
C SER A 685 48.00 -5.50 -34.46
N ILE A 686 48.03 -6.83 -34.55
CA ILE A 686 48.48 -7.72 -33.47
C ILE A 686 49.95 -8.16 -33.62
N PHE A 687 50.64 -7.86 -34.74
CA PHE A 687 52.01 -8.35 -34.98
C PHE A 687 53.06 -7.29 -35.38
N SER A 688 52.90 -6.01 -35.04
CA SER A 688 53.98 -5.03 -35.30
C SER A 688 54.13 -3.94 -34.23
N LYS A 689 54.74 -4.29 -33.10
CA LYS A 689 55.65 -3.43 -32.33
C LYS A 689 56.69 -4.30 -31.61
N GLN A 690 57.80 -4.57 -32.32
CA GLN A 690 59.14 -4.46 -31.76
C GLN A 690 59.72 -3.17 -32.31
#